data_AF-H3GPA9-F1
#
_entry.id   AF-H3GPA9-F1
#
_cell.length_a   1.000
_cell.length_b   1.000
_cell.length_c   1.000
_cell.angle_alpha   90.00
_cell.angle_beta   90.00
_cell.angle_gamma   90.00
#
_symmetry.space_group_name_H-M   'P 1'
#
loop_
_entity.id
_entity.type
_entity.pdbx_description
1 polymer ?
#
loop_
_entity_poly.entity_id
_entity_poly.type
_entity_poly.pdbx_seq_one_letter_code
_entity_poly.pdbx_strand_id
1 'polypeptide(L)'
;MPGRRIVRAKPRRPLSSRLHWLNSAAKVDVVAQQVLDHDDGIFHAVRANDADAALRLVDEDENCLTLRDSVGAAPVHIAFLFGHYELGKKLVLRSRALATLTYTSGDAHEPSPYEGENILHIAIVHRQTQLVQWLVREAPQLARAETTGKFFGPTKACYFGGTPLLFALASNQMDMALCILKAAERLQDGPLKEDEGEELASIFTCDRFGNNLLHLAVIRDLPDVYDFALRYVIRLLSRSEEKLSPRKGGPVISEEKPADEVHEVESMVVVQGPSRSSLSTEAPLSPADGFRTGEIHLVDFLQRTNDSGYEQMLGFLMRRNSDELTPLSLAAAIGQQRMFQHLLHHSSSVAWRFGPITAFHVPLFDLEQPESRPDPDFGRFQRIHDLIASLPYPLAPKGRKGYRTAIQCLCSVERISNTLPKHHVAMQEVVAKRLEMLKMLEIQQLLHKKWKYVGKQRFLWRLATYFVFLILLNATTFAPYSMYADGSRGDAAGLGFAEMGALALAALKFMNESNQILLNFGGYITEGGAGRLDNICTIVTSISLFASSVARLADQQEAGDALSAVTLIFAWFYLFFFLLGFRTTGPFVVMILRMIASDIVRFLLVYSAVLIGFSQAIYVVHDGRVGPHALFLRMRTLLVMGFTGEVNYDDNYGSGGRMNAFTQVLVLCYVILVMIILVNLLIAMMGNTYSEVLQESEQRWVAERANIMASIDNQCPAEWNQRARKLFAIPLQNRSGEEMLYLEMEMKKLDEWMHNDT
;
A
#
# COMPACT_ATOMS: atom_id res chain seq x y z
N MET A 1 16.54 -57.89 49.92
CA MET A 1 17.93 -57.74 49.44
C MET A 1 18.26 -58.94 48.57
N PRO A 2 18.88 -58.83 47.37
CA PRO A 2 19.07 -57.69 46.46
C PRO A 2 18.47 -57.96 45.05
N GLY A 3 18.51 -56.96 44.14
CA GLY A 3 18.26 -57.18 42.70
C GLY A 3 17.54 -56.09 41.88
N ARG A 4 17.66 -54.79 42.19
CA ARG A 4 17.22 -53.72 41.26
C ARG A 4 18.13 -53.70 40.01
N ARG A 5 17.60 -54.08 38.83
CA ARG A 5 18.24 -53.74 37.54
C ARG A 5 17.77 -52.36 37.11
N ILE A 6 18.66 -51.39 37.27
CA ILE A 6 18.55 -50.05 36.67
C ILE A 6 18.81 -50.22 35.17
N VAL A 7 17.78 -50.04 34.34
CA VAL A 7 17.94 -49.94 32.89
C VAL A 7 18.47 -48.53 32.60
N ARG A 8 19.78 -48.44 32.43
CA ARG A 8 20.49 -47.23 32.04
C ARG A 8 20.18 -46.96 30.56
N ALA A 9 19.66 -45.78 30.23
CA ALA A 9 19.54 -45.33 28.84
C ALA A 9 20.91 -45.40 28.15
N LYS A 10 20.97 -46.03 26.97
CA LYS A 10 22.16 -46.06 26.13
C LYS A 10 22.50 -44.62 25.71
N PRO A 11 23.73 -44.12 25.95
CA PRO A 11 24.16 -42.88 25.33
C PRO A 11 24.23 -43.08 23.81
N ARG A 12 23.60 -42.17 23.05
CA ARG A 12 23.77 -42.10 21.59
C ARG A 12 25.27 -42.05 21.29
N ARG A 13 25.78 -43.05 20.56
CA ARG A 13 27.14 -43.02 20.02
C ARG A 13 27.20 -41.88 18.99
N PRO A 14 28.17 -40.96 19.06
CA PRO A 14 28.45 -40.08 17.94
C PRO A 14 29.12 -40.94 16.86
N LEU A 15 28.41 -41.22 15.76
CA LEU A 15 29.07 -41.70 14.55
C LEU A 15 29.90 -40.54 14.00
N SER A 16 31.18 -40.54 14.35
CA SER A 16 32.19 -39.68 13.74
C SER A 16 32.39 -40.12 12.28
N SER A 17 31.60 -39.59 11.34
CA SER A 17 31.97 -39.63 9.93
C SER A 17 32.87 -38.43 9.62
N ARG A 18 34.18 -38.70 9.53
CA ARG A 18 35.17 -37.80 8.93
C ARG A 18 34.79 -37.57 7.47
N LEU A 19 34.14 -36.45 7.16
CA LEU A 19 34.03 -35.83 5.82
C LEU A 19 33.35 -34.46 5.97
N HIS A 20 33.98 -33.54 6.70
CA HIS A 20 33.43 -32.20 6.99
C HIS A 20 33.62 -31.17 5.86
N TRP A 21 33.97 -31.59 4.63
CA TRP A 21 34.25 -30.67 3.52
C TRP A 21 33.29 -30.80 2.31
N LEU A 22 32.20 -31.55 2.44
CA LEU A 22 31.22 -31.76 1.35
C LEU A 22 29.75 -31.48 1.72
N ASN A 23 29.44 -30.74 2.78
CA ASN A 23 28.06 -30.28 3.05
C ASN A 23 27.82 -28.88 2.48
N SER A 24 27.71 -28.82 1.16
CA SER A 24 26.94 -27.78 0.50
C SER A 24 25.46 -28.18 0.57
N ALA A 25 24.68 -27.47 1.39
CA ALA A 25 23.23 -27.23 1.23
C ALA A 25 22.35 -28.38 0.68
N ALA A 26 22.44 -29.59 1.22
CA ALA A 26 21.38 -30.59 1.02
C ALA A 26 20.26 -30.29 2.03
N LYS A 27 19.19 -29.63 1.54
CA LYS A 27 17.94 -29.39 2.26
C LYS A 27 17.41 -30.75 2.72
N VAL A 28 17.56 -31.09 4.01
CA VAL A 28 16.99 -32.33 4.56
C VAL A 28 15.48 -32.25 4.38
N ASP A 29 14.87 -33.32 3.86
CA ASP A 29 13.42 -33.38 3.68
C ASP A 29 12.75 -33.44 5.06
N VAL A 30 12.25 -32.29 5.50
CA VAL A 30 11.59 -32.09 6.80
C VAL A 30 10.45 -33.10 6.98
N VAL A 31 9.77 -33.50 5.91
CA VAL A 31 8.67 -34.47 5.97
C VAL A 31 9.18 -35.88 6.28
N ALA A 32 10.29 -36.28 5.66
CA ALA A 32 10.92 -37.57 5.94
C ALA A 32 11.45 -37.65 7.39
N GLN A 33 11.98 -36.54 7.90
CA GLN A 33 12.45 -36.45 9.28
C GLN A 33 11.29 -36.48 10.29
N GLN A 34 10.17 -35.82 9.97
CA GLN A 34 8.96 -35.86 10.79
C GLN A 34 8.35 -37.26 10.89
N VAL A 35 8.38 -38.04 9.80
CA VAL A 35 7.91 -39.44 9.83
C VAL A 35 8.78 -40.27 10.78
N LEU A 36 10.10 -40.11 10.72
CA LEU A 36 11.03 -40.81 11.62
C LEU A 36 10.84 -40.42 13.08
N ASP A 37 10.58 -39.14 13.36
CA ASP A 37 10.32 -38.65 14.73
C ASP A 37 9.00 -39.21 15.30
N HIS A 38 8.05 -39.58 14.43
CA HIS A 38 6.75 -40.13 14.81
C HIS A 38 6.74 -41.66 14.96
N ASP A 39 7.83 -42.36 14.64
CA ASP A 39 7.89 -43.82 14.65
C ASP A 39 8.20 -44.41 16.05
N ASP A 40 8.70 -43.60 17.00
CA ASP A 40 9.07 -44.06 18.35
C ASP A 40 8.46 -43.19 19.48
N GLY A 41 8.20 -43.82 20.64
CA GLY A 41 7.85 -43.13 21.89
C GLY A 41 6.41 -42.59 21.96
N ILE A 42 6.23 -41.45 22.65
CA ILE A 42 4.91 -40.84 22.87
C ILE A 42 4.23 -40.39 21.57
N PHE A 43 5.01 -39.95 20.57
CA PHE A 43 4.46 -39.53 19.28
C PHE A 43 3.77 -40.68 18.53
N HIS A 44 4.34 -41.89 18.57
CA HIS A 44 3.71 -43.09 18.02
C HIS A 44 2.40 -43.43 18.75
N ALA A 45 2.41 -43.42 20.10
CA ALA A 45 1.22 -43.72 20.90
C ALA A 45 0.06 -42.75 20.63
N VAL A 46 0.37 -41.44 20.53
CA VAL A 46 -0.62 -40.41 20.19
C VAL A 46 -1.15 -40.59 18.77
N ARG A 47 -0.25 -40.82 17.80
CA ARG A 47 -0.62 -41.06 16.39
C ARG A 47 -1.45 -42.33 16.19
N ALA A 48 -1.23 -43.37 17.00
CA ALA A 48 -1.99 -44.62 16.96
C ALA A 48 -3.33 -44.57 17.71
N ASN A 49 -3.66 -43.44 18.36
CA ASN A 49 -4.83 -43.29 19.24
C ASN A 49 -4.85 -44.22 20.47
N ASP A 50 -3.69 -44.70 20.93
CA ASP A 50 -3.61 -45.57 22.10
C ASP A 50 -3.54 -44.72 23.37
N ALA A 51 -4.71 -44.43 23.95
CA ALA A 51 -4.82 -43.61 25.14
C ALA A 51 -4.15 -44.22 26.37
N ASP A 52 -4.18 -45.54 26.51
CA ASP A 52 -3.64 -46.22 27.70
C ASP A 52 -2.12 -46.32 27.63
N ALA A 53 -1.54 -46.51 26.43
CA ALA A 53 -0.10 -46.41 26.25
C ALA A 53 0.41 -44.97 26.43
N ALA A 54 -0.30 -43.97 25.88
CA ALA A 54 0.08 -42.58 26.04
C ALA A 54 0.04 -42.13 27.50
N LEU A 55 -1.01 -42.46 28.25
CA LEU A 55 -1.13 -42.11 29.67
C LEU A 55 -0.06 -42.80 30.53
N ARG A 56 0.28 -44.06 30.25
CA ARG A 56 1.37 -44.77 30.95
C ARG A 56 2.73 -44.10 30.74
N LEU A 57 3.03 -43.68 29.51
CA LEU A 57 4.28 -42.96 29.21
C LEU A 57 4.34 -41.59 29.89
N VAL A 58 3.19 -40.92 30.04
CA VAL A 58 3.08 -39.66 30.80
C VAL A 58 3.26 -39.90 32.30
N ASP A 59 2.71 -40.99 32.85
CA ASP A 59 2.89 -41.35 34.26
C ASP A 59 4.34 -41.77 34.58
N GLU A 60 5.09 -42.27 33.60
CA GLU A 60 6.51 -42.61 33.71
C GLU A 60 7.44 -41.37 33.64
N ASP A 61 7.16 -40.42 32.75
CA ASP A 61 7.92 -39.17 32.60
C ASP A 61 7.02 -38.03 32.10
N GLU A 62 6.63 -37.11 32.97
CA GLU A 62 5.79 -35.95 32.60
C GLU A 62 6.47 -35.02 31.56
N ASN A 63 7.81 -35.06 31.43
CA ASN A 63 8.52 -34.27 30.43
C ASN A 63 8.33 -34.80 28.99
N CYS A 64 7.79 -36.01 28.81
CA CYS A 64 7.52 -36.52 27.47
C CYS A 64 6.55 -35.63 26.67
N LEU A 65 5.69 -34.86 27.35
CA LEU A 65 4.74 -33.93 26.73
C LEU A 65 5.38 -32.61 26.28
N THR A 66 6.59 -32.29 26.75
CA THR A 66 7.36 -31.12 26.30
C THR A 66 8.30 -31.45 25.13
N LEU A 67 8.35 -32.71 24.69
CA LEU A 67 9.08 -33.10 23.48
C LEU A 67 8.55 -32.35 22.25
N ARG A 68 9.42 -32.21 21.25
CA ARG A 68 9.17 -31.49 20.00
C ARG A 68 9.59 -32.37 18.83
N ASP A 69 8.77 -32.42 17.78
CA ASP A 69 9.14 -33.02 16.49
C ASP A 69 10.08 -32.10 15.69
N SER A 70 10.53 -32.54 14.52
CA SER A 70 11.35 -31.76 13.58
C SER A 70 10.75 -30.41 13.16
N VAL A 71 9.45 -30.22 13.34
CA VAL A 71 8.71 -29.00 12.99
C VAL A 71 8.37 -28.16 14.23
N GLY A 72 8.67 -28.65 15.43
CA GLY A 72 8.38 -27.97 16.70
C GLY A 72 7.00 -28.29 17.29
N ALA A 73 6.31 -29.34 16.83
CA ALA A 73 5.03 -29.78 17.37
C ALA A 73 5.20 -30.60 18.65
N ALA A 74 4.33 -30.37 19.63
CA ALA A 74 4.26 -31.16 20.87
C ALA A 74 3.30 -32.36 20.70
N PRO A 75 3.40 -33.42 21.52
CA PRO A 75 2.47 -34.56 21.45
C PRO A 75 0.98 -34.15 21.53
N VAL A 76 0.67 -33.11 22.33
CA VAL A 76 -0.70 -32.56 22.40
C VAL A 76 -1.13 -31.94 21.06
N HIS A 77 -0.24 -31.21 20.38
CA HIS A 77 -0.54 -30.66 19.04
C HIS A 77 -0.83 -31.78 18.04
N ILE A 78 -0.04 -32.85 18.06
CA ILE A 78 -0.22 -34.02 17.20
C ILE A 78 -1.56 -34.71 17.48
N ALA A 79 -1.96 -34.86 18.74
CA ALA A 79 -3.26 -35.45 19.10
C ALA A 79 -4.44 -34.68 18.46
N PHE A 80 -4.40 -33.35 18.54
CA PHE A 80 -5.44 -32.50 17.96
C PHE A 80 -5.36 -32.46 16.42
N LEU A 81 -4.16 -32.47 15.85
CA LEU A 81 -3.92 -32.47 14.39
C LEU A 81 -4.43 -33.74 13.71
N PHE A 82 -4.28 -34.91 14.33
CA PHE A 82 -4.82 -36.17 13.79
C PHE A 82 -6.30 -36.39 14.12
N GLY A 83 -6.93 -35.49 14.88
CA GLY A 83 -8.36 -35.56 15.23
C GLY A 83 -8.68 -36.48 16.42
N HIS A 84 -7.68 -36.81 17.24
CA HIS A 84 -7.81 -37.70 18.40
C HIS A 84 -8.25 -36.88 19.62
N TYR A 85 -9.41 -36.23 19.52
CA TYR A 85 -9.82 -35.18 20.46
C TYR A 85 -10.03 -35.69 21.89
N GLU A 86 -10.55 -36.90 22.08
CA GLU A 86 -10.76 -37.47 23.43
C GLU A 86 -9.44 -37.77 24.14
N LEU A 87 -8.44 -38.24 23.40
CA LEU A 87 -7.07 -38.39 23.91
C LEU A 87 -6.48 -37.03 24.25
N GLY A 88 -6.60 -36.05 23.34
CA GLY A 88 -6.14 -34.68 23.56
C GLY A 88 -6.77 -34.02 24.80
N LYS A 89 -8.08 -34.19 25.02
CA LYS A 89 -8.79 -33.71 26.22
C LYS A 89 -8.24 -34.35 27.50
N LYS A 90 -8.02 -35.66 27.51
CA LYS A 90 -7.43 -36.36 28.67
C LYS A 90 -6.03 -35.84 28.99
N LEU A 91 -5.20 -35.57 27.98
CA LEU A 91 -3.87 -35.00 28.14
C LEU A 91 -3.92 -33.57 28.72
N VAL A 92 -4.81 -32.72 28.20
CA VAL A 92 -5.01 -31.34 28.68
C VAL A 92 -5.53 -31.31 30.13
N LEU A 93 -6.45 -32.20 30.50
CA LEU A 93 -6.97 -32.29 31.87
C LEU A 93 -5.91 -32.77 32.87
N ARG A 94 -4.94 -33.58 32.43
CA ARG A 94 -3.85 -34.07 33.29
C ARG A 94 -2.86 -32.96 33.63
N SER A 95 -2.57 -32.07 32.69
CA SER A 95 -1.68 -30.93 32.90
C SER A 95 -2.16 -29.69 32.14
N ARG A 96 -2.84 -28.79 32.86
CA ARG A 96 -3.38 -27.54 32.30
C ARG A 96 -2.30 -26.60 31.77
N ALA A 97 -1.11 -26.62 32.38
CA ALA A 97 0.03 -25.80 31.95
C ALA A 97 0.60 -26.22 30.58
N LEU A 98 0.36 -27.47 30.14
CA LEU A 98 0.82 -27.96 28.85
C LEU A 98 -0.16 -27.68 27.71
N ALA A 99 -1.37 -27.20 28.03
CA ALA A 99 -2.33 -26.76 27.01
C ALA A 99 -1.82 -25.51 26.27
N THR A 100 -1.10 -24.62 26.96
CA THR A 100 -0.62 -23.34 26.43
C THR A 100 0.65 -23.45 25.58
N LEU A 101 1.16 -24.66 25.37
CA LEU A 101 2.30 -24.87 24.49
C LEU A 101 1.96 -24.40 23.07
N THR A 102 2.95 -23.81 22.42
CA THR A 102 2.92 -23.44 21.02
C THR A 102 3.97 -24.22 20.24
N TYR A 103 3.84 -24.21 18.91
CA TYR A 103 4.89 -24.69 18.03
C TYR A 103 6.15 -23.85 18.22
N THR A 104 7.26 -24.49 18.58
CA THR A 104 8.56 -23.82 18.77
C THR A 104 9.70 -24.70 18.30
N SER A 105 10.67 -24.10 17.61
CA SER A 105 11.95 -24.77 17.30
C SER A 105 12.97 -24.57 18.43
N GLY A 106 13.78 -25.59 18.71
CA GLY A 106 14.90 -25.47 19.66
C GLY A 106 16.05 -24.60 19.16
N ASP A 107 16.11 -24.33 17.85
CA ASP A 107 17.18 -23.59 17.19
C ASP A 107 16.76 -22.16 16.84
N ALA A 108 17.35 -21.16 17.51
CA ALA A 108 17.04 -19.74 17.29
C ALA A 108 17.38 -19.23 15.86
N HIS A 109 18.25 -19.93 15.12
CA HIS A 109 18.64 -19.55 13.75
C HIS A 109 17.68 -20.08 12.68
N GLU A 110 16.93 -21.15 12.97
CA GLU A 110 15.91 -21.73 12.08
C GLU A 110 14.60 -21.95 12.85
N PRO A 111 13.81 -20.89 13.08
CA PRO A 111 12.52 -21.00 13.73
C PRO A 111 11.55 -21.83 12.89
N SER A 112 10.58 -22.47 13.56
CA SER A 112 9.60 -23.31 12.89
C SER A 112 8.82 -22.52 11.84
N PRO A 113 8.48 -23.11 10.68
CA PRO A 113 7.54 -22.50 9.75
C PRO A 113 6.19 -22.15 10.41
N TYR A 114 5.78 -22.92 11.42
CA TYR A 114 4.50 -22.82 12.14
C TYR A 114 4.63 -22.20 13.54
N GLU A 115 5.76 -21.54 13.83
CA GLU A 115 6.05 -20.95 15.14
C GLU A 115 4.84 -20.17 15.72
N GLY A 116 4.51 -20.44 16.98
CA GLY A 116 3.41 -19.77 17.69
C GLY A 116 2.01 -20.38 17.47
N GLU A 117 1.85 -21.37 16.59
CA GLU A 117 0.58 -22.10 16.45
C GLU A 117 0.25 -22.86 17.74
N ASN A 118 -1.02 -22.92 18.11
CA ASN A 118 -1.49 -23.61 19.31
C ASN A 118 -2.67 -24.56 19.00
N ILE A 119 -3.08 -25.37 19.99
CA ILE A 119 -4.20 -26.30 19.83
C ILE A 119 -5.55 -25.62 19.50
N LEU A 120 -5.74 -24.36 19.88
CA LEU A 120 -6.94 -23.60 19.57
C LEU A 120 -6.98 -23.21 18.07
N HIS A 121 -5.84 -22.82 17.48
CA HIS A 121 -5.70 -22.61 16.04
C HIS A 121 -6.07 -23.89 15.26
N ILE A 122 -5.52 -25.04 15.66
CA ILE A 122 -5.83 -26.34 15.02
C ILE A 122 -7.33 -26.65 15.11
N ALA A 123 -7.95 -26.44 16.28
CA ALA A 123 -9.38 -26.66 16.46
C ALA A 123 -10.26 -25.75 15.56
N ILE A 124 -9.84 -24.51 15.34
CA ILE A 124 -10.49 -23.57 14.40
C ILE A 124 -10.30 -24.03 12.96
N VAL A 125 -9.10 -24.48 12.56
CA VAL A 125 -8.84 -25.02 11.22
C VAL A 125 -9.73 -26.23 10.93
N HIS A 126 -9.89 -27.13 11.92
CA HIS A 126 -10.72 -28.32 11.82
C HIS A 126 -12.24 -28.05 11.92
N ARG A 127 -12.63 -26.79 12.14
CA ARG A 127 -14.02 -26.32 12.24
C ARG A 127 -14.83 -27.02 13.34
N GLN A 128 -14.19 -27.34 14.47
CA GLN A 128 -14.83 -28.06 15.59
C GLN A 128 -15.36 -27.10 16.67
N THR A 129 -16.57 -26.57 16.49
CA THR A 129 -17.13 -25.54 17.38
C THR A 129 -17.27 -26.00 18.84
N GLN A 130 -17.65 -27.27 19.06
CA GLN A 130 -17.78 -27.84 20.41
C GLN A 130 -16.42 -27.95 21.12
N LEU A 131 -15.36 -28.27 20.36
CA LEU A 131 -14.01 -28.37 20.87
C LEU A 131 -13.46 -26.99 21.25
N VAL A 132 -13.70 -25.99 20.41
CA VAL A 132 -13.35 -24.58 20.70
C VAL A 132 -14.05 -24.11 21.97
N GLN A 133 -15.36 -24.39 22.12
CA GLN A 133 -16.09 -24.03 23.34
C GLN A 133 -15.53 -24.70 24.59
N TRP A 134 -15.06 -25.95 24.49
CA TRP A 134 -14.45 -26.66 25.61
C TRP A 134 -13.06 -26.09 25.94
N LEU A 135 -12.19 -25.90 24.94
CA LEU A 135 -10.84 -25.38 25.11
C LEU A 135 -10.83 -24.00 25.74
N VAL A 136 -11.71 -23.10 25.28
CA VAL A 136 -11.77 -21.73 25.79
C VAL A 136 -12.34 -21.68 27.23
N ARG A 137 -13.18 -22.65 27.62
CA ARG A 137 -13.67 -22.77 29.01
C ARG A 137 -12.59 -23.28 29.97
N GLU A 138 -11.82 -24.29 29.55
CA GLU A 138 -10.80 -24.92 30.40
C GLU A 138 -9.48 -24.15 30.44
N ALA A 139 -9.09 -23.53 29.32
CA ALA A 139 -7.81 -22.84 29.16
C ALA A 139 -7.99 -21.54 28.34
N PRO A 140 -8.50 -20.46 28.95
CA PRO A 140 -8.74 -19.21 28.23
C PRO A 140 -7.46 -18.49 27.76
N GLN A 141 -6.32 -18.78 28.40
CA GLN A 141 -5.01 -18.27 28.02
C GLN A 141 -4.62 -18.64 26.58
N LEU A 142 -5.20 -19.71 26.01
CA LEU A 142 -5.00 -20.10 24.61
C LEU A 142 -5.39 -19.01 23.62
N ALA A 143 -6.35 -18.16 23.96
CA ALA A 143 -6.81 -17.09 23.06
C ALA A 143 -5.75 -15.98 22.85
N ARG A 144 -4.66 -15.98 23.63
CA ARG A 144 -3.60 -14.95 23.60
C ARG A 144 -2.44 -15.28 22.66
N ALA A 145 -2.22 -16.56 22.36
CA ALA A 145 -1.03 -16.96 21.59
C ALA A 145 -1.08 -16.42 20.16
N GLU A 146 0.03 -15.89 19.66
CA GLU A 146 0.13 -15.41 18.28
C GLU A 146 0.97 -16.33 17.41
N THR A 147 0.46 -16.66 16.22
CA THR A 147 1.22 -17.31 15.15
C THR A 147 2.24 -16.33 14.55
N THR A 148 3.53 -16.63 14.71
CA THR A 148 4.64 -15.79 14.26
C THR A 148 5.49 -16.42 13.16
N GLY A 149 5.26 -17.70 12.87
CA GLY A 149 5.99 -18.49 11.89
C GLY A 149 5.95 -17.92 10.46
N LYS A 150 6.96 -18.29 9.65
CA LYS A 150 7.09 -17.84 8.25
C LYS A 150 5.89 -18.21 7.38
N PHE A 151 5.16 -19.28 7.73
CA PHE A 151 3.95 -19.72 7.03
C PHE A 151 2.80 -18.72 7.16
N PHE A 152 2.70 -18.05 8.32
CA PHE A 152 1.66 -17.08 8.65
C PHE A 152 2.05 -15.64 8.29
N GLY A 153 3.10 -15.45 7.50
CA GLY A 153 3.56 -14.12 7.09
C GLY A 153 2.57 -13.39 6.16
N PRO A 154 2.55 -12.05 6.12
CA PRO A 154 1.52 -11.25 5.47
C PRO A 154 1.46 -11.38 3.94
N THR A 155 2.52 -11.93 3.32
CA THR A 155 2.59 -12.21 1.88
C THR A 155 2.13 -13.64 1.53
N LYS A 156 1.79 -14.46 2.52
CA LYS A 156 1.40 -15.86 2.36
C LYS A 156 -0.11 -15.99 2.40
N ALA A 157 -0.62 -17.03 1.73
CA ALA A 157 -2.05 -17.30 1.65
C ALA A 157 -2.71 -17.59 3.01
N CYS A 158 -1.92 -18.02 4.00
CA CYS A 158 -2.39 -18.38 5.34
C CYS A 158 -2.18 -17.26 6.37
N TYR A 159 -2.20 -16.00 5.93
CA TYR A 159 -2.18 -14.87 6.85
C TYR A 159 -3.58 -14.59 7.39
N PHE A 160 -3.76 -14.79 8.70
CA PHE A 160 -5.05 -14.68 9.39
C PHE A 160 -4.97 -13.86 10.70
N GLY A 161 -3.97 -13.00 10.88
CA GLY A 161 -3.92 -12.05 12.00
C GLY A 161 -3.31 -12.57 13.30
N GLY A 162 -2.57 -13.67 13.30
CA GLY A 162 -1.78 -14.08 14.46
C GLY A 162 -2.58 -14.79 15.55
N THR A 163 -3.54 -14.10 16.16
CA THR A 163 -4.32 -14.58 17.32
C THR A 163 -5.49 -15.50 16.92
N PRO A 164 -5.92 -16.45 17.78
CA PRO A 164 -7.04 -17.35 17.49
C PRO A 164 -8.35 -16.64 17.16
N LEU A 165 -8.62 -15.50 17.78
CA LEU A 165 -9.82 -14.70 17.51
C LEU A 165 -9.79 -14.16 16.07
N LEU A 166 -8.70 -13.47 15.72
CA LEU A 166 -8.51 -12.93 14.37
C LEU A 166 -8.46 -14.06 13.34
N PHE A 167 -7.87 -15.19 13.71
CA PHE A 167 -7.78 -16.39 12.87
C PHE A 167 -9.16 -17.00 12.56
N ALA A 168 -10.03 -17.12 13.56
CA ALA A 168 -11.41 -17.59 13.37
C ALA A 168 -12.21 -16.64 12.48
N LEU A 169 -12.07 -15.33 12.68
CA LEU A 169 -12.81 -14.34 11.90
C LEU A 169 -12.30 -14.24 10.45
N ALA A 170 -10.99 -14.21 10.25
CA ALA A 170 -10.36 -14.16 8.92
C ALA A 170 -10.53 -15.47 8.12
N SER A 171 -10.89 -16.57 8.78
CA SER A 171 -11.31 -17.84 8.15
C SER A 171 -12.83 -17.96 7.93
N ASN A 172 -13.58 -16.87 8.16
CA ASN A 172 -15.04 -16.79 8.04
C ASN A 172 -15.80 -17.75 8.98
N GLN A 173 -15.32 -17.93 10.21
CA GLN A 173 -15.90 -18.81 11.23
C GLN A 173 -16.46 -18.01 12.41
N MET A 174 -17.49 -17.20 12.13
CA MET A 174 -18.08 -16.25 13.08
C MET A 174 -18.63 -16.93 14.35
N ASP A 175 -19.21 -18.12 14.25
CA ASP A 175 -19.75 -18.87 15.39
C ASP A 175 -18.67 -19.19 16.44
N MET A 176 -17.47 -19.56 15.98
CA MET A 176 -16.34 -19.87 16.87
C MET A 176 -15.76 -18.59 17.47
N ALA A 177 -15.66 -17.52 16.68
CA ALA A 177 -15.24 -16.22 17.17
C ALA A 177 -16.17 -15.68 18.26
N LEU A 178 -17.50 -15.81 18.10
CA LEU A 178 -18.47 -15.46 19.12
C LEU A 178 -18.30 -16.30 20.40
N CYS A 179 -17.94 -17.57 20.28
CA CYS A 179 -17.67 -18.41 21.45
C CYS A 179 -16.43 -17.91 22.21
N ILE A 180 -15.37 -17.51 21.50
CA ILE A 180 -14.15 -16.96 22.08
C ILE A 180 -14.44 -15.62 22.78
N LEU A 181 -15.14 -14.70 22.11
CA LEU A 181 -15.51 -13.39 22.66
C LEU A 181 -16.40 -13.49 23.89
N LYS A 182 -17.46 -14.31 23.85
CA LYS A 182 -18.36 -14.52 25.00
C LYS A 182 -17.64 -15.14 26.20
N ALA A 183 -16.64 -15.97 25.95
CA ALA A 183 -15.85 -16.55 27.03
C ALA A 183 -14.88 -15.51 27.63
N ALA A 184 -14.27 -14.67 26.81
CA ALA A 184 -13.45 -13.55 27.27
C ALA A 184 -14.25 -12.56 28.14
N GLU A 185 -15.47 -12.20 27.72
CA GLU A 185 -16.38 -11.35 28.51
C GLU A 185 -16.71 -11.95 29.89
N ARG A 186 -16.98 -13.27 29.96
CA ARG A 186 -17.29 -13.97 31.22
C ARG A 186 -16.13 -13.96 32.21
N LEU A 187 -14.90 -13.98 31.70
CA LEU A 187 -13.70 -13.95 32.54
C LEU A 187 -13.39 -12.53 33.03
N GLN A 188 -13.73 -11.51 32.25
CA GLN A 188 -13.65 -10.10 32.68
C GLN A 188 -14.67 -9.76 33.79
N ASP A 189 -15.90 -10.30 33.70
CA ASP A 189 -16.99 -10.08 34.67
C ASP A 189 -16.96 -11.05 35.88
N GLY A 190 -16.04 -12.04 35.91
CA GLY A 190 -16.00 -13.13 36.90
C GLY A 190 -15.17 -12.85 38.17
N PRO A 191 -15.34 -13.65 39.25
CA PRO A 191 -14.60 -13.50 40.52
C PRO A 191 -13.12 -13.96 40.46
N LEU A 192 -12.71 -14.59 39.35
CA LEU A 192 -11.34 -15.05 39.09
C LEU A 192 -10.61 -14.02 38.21
N LYS A 193 -10.41 -12.81 38.73
CA LYS A 193 -9.44 -11.87 38.14
C LYS A 193 -8.05 -12.45 38.33
N GLU A 194 -7.50 -13.11 37.32
CA GLU A 194 -6.06 -13.33 37.23
C GLU A 194 -5.39 -11.99 36.90
N ASP A 195 -4.34 -11.65 37.66
CA ASP A 195 -3.48 -10.45 37.72
C ASP A 195 -3.68 -9.29 36.72
N GLU A 196 -3.60 -8.05 37.24
CA GLU A 196 -3.87 -6.74 36.61
C GLU A 196 -2.96 -6.33 35.42
N GLY A 197 -2.28 -7.26 34.74
CA GLY A 197 -1.29 -6.95 33.71
C GLY A 197 -1.65 -7.34 32.27
N GLU A 198 -2.58 -8.27 32.03
CA GLU A 198 -2.67 -8.95 30.72
C GLU A 198 -4.09 -9.01 30.12
N GLU A 199 -4.35 -8.15 29.13
CA GLU A 199 -5.63 -8.04 28.44
C GLU A 199 -6.09 -9.38 27.80
N LEU A 200 -7.36 -9.72 27.99
CA LEU A 200 -8.05 -10.84 27.33
C LEU A 200 -8.38 -10.51 25.87
N ALA A 201 -8.71 -11.53 25.07
CA ALA A 201 -9.08 -11.39 23.67
C ALA A 201 -10.29 -10.44 23.49
N SER A 202 -10.02 -9.27 22.92
CA SER A 202 -11.01 -8.23 22.61
C SER A 202 -11.18 -8.09 21.10
N ILE A 203 -12.34 -7.62 20.64
CA ILE A 203 -12.55 -7.32 19.22
C ILE A 203 -11.65 -6.19 18.70
N PHE A 204 -11.14 -5.35 19.62
CA PHE A 204 -10.20 -4.27 19.31
C PHE A 204 -8.73 -4.74 19.25
N THR A 205 -8.47 -6.04 19.44
CA THR A 205 -7.11 -6.60 19.33
C THR A 205 -6.55 -6.41 17.92
N CYS A 206 -5.24 -6.18 17.87
CA CYS A 206 -4.48 -6.04 16.64
C CYS A 206 -3.41 -7.13 16.62
N ASP A 207 -2.99 -7.50 15.42
CA ASP A 207 -1.86 -8.41 15.26
C ASP A 207 -0.51 -7.69 15.41
N ARG A 208 0.58 -8.45 15.32
CA ARG A 208 1.96 -7.94 15.31
C ARG A 208 2.29 -6.89 14.23
N PHE A 209 1.47 -6.77 13.20
CA PHE A 209 1.61 -5.78 12.12
C PHE A 209 0.65 -4.59 12.31
N GLY A 210 -0.02 -4.50 13.46
CA GLY A 210 -1.01 -3.47 13.75
C GLY A 210 -2.32 -3.61 12.96
N ASN A 211 -2.53 -4.73 12.26
CA ASN A 211 -3.76 -4.99 11.54
C ASN A 211 -4.85 -5.44 12.53
N ASN A 212 -5.91 -4.64 12.61
CA ASN A 212 -7.15 -5.04 13.28
C ASN A 212 -7.97 -6.00 12.40
N LEU A 213 -9.10 -6.46 12.93
CA LEU A 213 -10.06 -7.29 12.22
C LEU A 213 -10.52 -6.71 10.86
N LEU A 214 -10.73 -5.39 10.78
CA LEU A 214 -11.20 -4.74 9.55
C LEU A 214 -10.14 -4.80 8.45
N HIS A 215 -8.86 -4.65 8.80
CA HIS A 215 -7.76 -4.84 7.85
C HIS A 215 -7.72 -6.28 7.32
N LEU A 216 -7.92 -7.28 8.20
CA LEU A 216 -7.93 -8.69 7.80
C LEU A 216 -9.15 -9.03 6.92
N ALA A 217 -10.32 -8.46 7.21
CA ALA A 217 -11.50 -8.58 6.36
C ALA A 217 -11.23 -8.03 4.95
N VAL A 218 -10.49 -6.93 4.85
CA VAL A 218 -10.04 -6.36 3.57
C VAL A 218 -9.06 -7.27 2.84
N ILE A 219 -8.03 -7.77 3.53
CA ILE A 219 -7.01 -8.65 2.94
C ILE A 219 -7.63 -9.95 2.40
N ARG A 220 -8.69 -10.44 3.04
CA ARG A 220 -9.34 -11.71 2.71
C ARG A 220 -10.61 -11.58 1.85
N ASP A 221 -11.01 -10.37 1.49
CA ASP A 221 -12.26 -10.09 0.77
C ASP A 221 -13.53 -10.62 1.48
N LEU A 222 -13.67 -10.33 2.77
CA LEU A 222 -14.76 -10.83 3.62
C LEU A 222 -15.70 -9.70 4.07
N PRO A 223 -16.67 -9.27 3.24
CA PRO A 223 -17.62 -8.21 3.63
C PRO A 223 -18.53 -8.66 4.78
N ASP A 224 -18.94 -9.93 4.82
CA ASP A 224 -19.81 -10.46 5.87
C ASP A 224 -19.15 -10.40 7.26
N VAL A 225 -17.83 -10.59 7.31
CA VAL A 225 -17.03 -10.49 8.56
C VAL A 225 -16.88 -9.04 8.99
N TYR A 226 -16.76 -8.12 8.03
CA TYR A 226 -16.77 -6.68 8.29
C TYR A 226 -18.12 -6.23 8.90
N ASP A 227 -19.23 -6.68 8.32
CA ASP A 227 -20.58 -6.40 8.82
C ASP A 227 -20.82 -6.97 10.21
N PHE A 228 -20.38 -8.22 10.41
CA PHE A 228 -20.40 -8.86 11.72
C PHE A 228 -19.63 -8.04 12.76
N ALA A 229 -18.43 -7.56 12.42
CA ALA A 229 -17.60 -6.76 13.31
C ALA A 229 -18.30 -5.46 13.73
N LEU A 230 -18.85 -4.73 12.76
CA LEU A 230 -19.58 -3.48 13.04
C LEU A 230 -20.80 -3.74 13.93
N ARG A 231 -21.62 -4.74 13.61
CA ARG A 231 -22.80 -5.10 14.42
C ARG A 231 -22.42 -5.50 15.84
N TYR A 232 -21.32 -6.23 16.01
CA TYR A 232 -20.82 -6.62 17.33
C TYR A 232 -20.40 -5.41 18.16
N VAL A 233 -19.58 -4.51 17.58
CA VAL A 233 -19.10 -3.31 18.28
C VAL A 233 -20.26 -2.36 18.61
N ILE A 234 -21.18 -2.13 17.68
CA ILE A 234 -22.40 -1.33 17.91
C ILE A 234 -23.16 -1.86 19.13
N ARG A 235 -23.38 -3.17 19.20
CA ARG A 235 -24.09 -3.80 20.32
C ARG A 235 -23.31 -3.72 21.64
N LEU A 236 -21.99 -3.86 21.59
CA LEU A 236 -21.13 -3.78 22.77
C LEU A 236 -21.19 -2.38 23.39
N LEU A 237 -21.09 -1.35 22.55
CA LEU A 237 -21.14 0.06 22.98
C LEU A 237 -22.53 0.43 23.50
N SER A 238 -23.61 0.03 22.82
CA SER A 238 -24.99 0.29 23.32
C SER A 238 -25.28 -0.39 24.66
N ARG A 239 -24.73 -1.58 24.92
CA ARG A 239 -24.88 -2.27 26.22
C ARG A 239 -24.13 -1.57 27.36
N SER A 240 -22.99 -0.98 27.05
CA SER A 240 -22.25 -0.17 28.03
C SER A 240 -23.08 1.03 28.47
N GLU A 241 -23.87 1.63 27.56
CA GLU A 241 -24.76 2.76 27.85
C GLU A 241 -25.94 2.35 28.77
N GLU A 242 -26.54 1.17 28.54
CA GLU A 242 -27.60 0.64 29.41
C GLU A 242 -27.11 0.34 30.84
N LYS A 243 -25.85 -0.09 31.01
CA LYS A 243 -25.27 -0.31 32.36
C LYS A 243 -24.99 0.99 33.12
N LEU A 244 -24.72 2.11 32.42
CA LEU A 244 -24.46 3.42 33.03
C LEU A 244 -25.72 4.23 33.37
N SER A 245 -26.88 3.90 32.79
CA SER A 245 -28.16 4.53 33.14
C SER A 245 -28.90 3.66 34.18
N PRO A 246 -28.94 4.05 35.48
CA PRO A 246 -29.74 3.29 36.43
C PRO A 246 -31.21 3.38 36.04
N ARG A 247 -31.85 2.22 35.84
CA ARG A 247 -33.32 2.10 35.74
C ARG A 247 -33.96 2.94 36.85
N LYS A 248 -34.52 4.10 36.50
CA LYS A 248 -35.52 4.78 37.33
C LYS A 248 -36.79 3.94 37.30
N GLY A 249 -36.81 2.88 38.10
CA GLY A 249 -38.04 2.24 38.55
C GLY A 249 -38.58 3.01 39.75
N GLY A 250 -39.69 3.72 39.56
CA GLY A 250 -40.45 4.43 40.59
C GLY A 250 -41.81 4.84 40.00
N PRO A 251 -42.89 4.84 40.78
CA PRO A 251 -44.18 4.29 40.39
C PRO A 251 -45.01 5.17 39.46
N VAL A 252 -45.88 4.52 38.71
CA VAL A 252 -46.98 5.13 37.96
C VAL A 252 -47.86 5.91 38.95
N ILE A 253 -47.79 7.23 38.88
CA ILE A 253 -48.81 8.12 39.43
C ILE A 253 -49.40 8.86 38.22
N SER A 254 -50.66 8.55 37.95
CA SER A 254 -51.51 9.28 37.02
C SER A 254 -51.80 10.64 37.62
N GLU A 255 -51.34 11.72 37.01
CA GLU A 255 -51.83 13.06 37.31
C GLU A 255 -52.07 13.86 36.01
N GLU A 256 -53.12 14.67 36.09
CA GLU A 256 -53.91 15.25 35.02
C GLU A 256 -53.20 16.38 34.27
N LYS A 257 -53.54 16.51 32.97
CA LYS A 257 -53.32 17.74 32.20
C LYS A 257 -54.13 18.91 32.79
N PRO A 258 -53.60 20.13 32.70
CA PRO A 258 -54.39 21.21 32.11
C PRO A 258 -53.68 21.88 30.92
N ALA A 259 -54.50 22.65 30.21
CA ALA A 259 -54.34 23.15 28.85
C ALA A 259 -53.58 24.50 28.74
N ASP A 260 -53.44 24.94 27.48
CA ASP A 260 -52.95 26.25 26.97
C ASP A 260 -51.42 26.39 26.83
N GLU A 261 -50.81 26.90 25.75
CA GLU A 261 -51.24 27.44 24.46
C GLU A 261 -50.01 27.43 23.49
N VAL A 262 -50.22 26.96 22.25
CA VAL A 262 -49.69 27.42 20.93
C VAL A 262 -48.20 27.79 20.74
N HIS A 263 -47.47 27.00 19.92
CA HIS A 263 -47.07 27.39 18.55
C HIS A 263 -46.40 26.25 17.75
N GLU A 264 -46.83 26.14 16.49
CA GLU A 264 -46.44 25.19 15.45
C GLU A 264 -44.96 25.25 15.05
N VAL A 265 -44.35 24.08 14.85
CA VAL A 265 -43.42 23.84 13.75
C VAL A 265 -43.76 22.46 13.17
N GLU A 266 -44.20 22.45 11.91
CA GLU A 266 -44.50 21.26 11.13
C GLU A 266 -43.31 20.29 11.14
N SER A 267 -43.50 19.10 11.71
CA SER A 267 -42.63 17.95 11.46
C SER A 267 -43.34 16.99 10.53
N MET A 268 -42.76 16.84 9.35
CA MET A 268 -43.18 15.88 8.32
C MET A 268 -43.27 14.47 8.90
N VAL A 269 -44.41 13.85 8.64
CA VAL A 269 -44.76 12.46 8.98
C VAL A 269 -43.81 11.51 8.22
N VAL A 270 -42.99 10.76 8.97
CA VAL A 270 -42.34 9.55 8.47
C VAL A 270 -43.39 8.43 8.51
N VAL A 271 -43.87 8.05 7.33
CA VAL A 271 -44.77 6.91 7.13
C VAL A 271 -44.00 5.63 7.49
N GLN A 272 -44.38 4.99 8.60
CA GLN A 272 -43.97 3.62 8.92
C GLN A 272 -44.75 2.64 8.05
N GLY A 273 -44.05 1.88 7.21
CA GLY A 273 -44.63 0.76 6.45
C GLY A 273 -45.04 -0.41 7.36
N PRO A 274 -45.98 -1.26 6.93
CA PRO A 274 -46.64 -2.24 7.80
C PRO A 274 -45.75 -3.44 8.12
N SER A 275 -45.72 -3.80 9.40
CA SER A 275 -45.14 -5.04 9.91
C SER A 275 -45.93 -6.25 9.39
N ARG A 276 -45.31 -7.04 8.48
CA ARG A 276 -45.81 -8.38 8.16
C ARG A 276 -45.42 -9.35 9.26
N SER A 277 -46.43 -9.81 9.98
CA SER A 277 -46.37 -11.00 10.82
C SER A 277 -46.66 -12.22 9.93
N SER A 278 -45.70 -13.13 9.82
CA SER A 278 -45.97 -14.50 9.41
C SER A 278 -45.10 -15.43 10.23
N LEU A 279 -45.74 -16.12 11.19
CA LEU A 279 -45.17 -17.27 11.87
C LEU A 279 -44.75 -18.30 10.80
N SER A 280 -43.47 -18.62 10.77
CA SER A 280 -43.00 -19.90 10.23
C SER A 280 -42.04 -20.53 11.22
N THR A 281 -42.24 -21.82 11.43
CA THR A 281 -41.56 -22.66 12.41
C THR A 281 -40.11 -22.89 11.96
N GLU A 282 -39.16 -22.17 12.55
CA GLU A 282 -37.73 -22.32 12.21
C GLU A 282 -36.99 -23.26 13.17
N ALA A 283 -36.16 -24.12 12.58
CA ALA A 283 -35.16 -24.98 13.23
C ALA A 283 -34.19 -24.15 14.10
N PRO A 284 -33.44 -24.75 15.06
CA PRO A 284 -32.61 -23.98 15.98
C PRO A 284 -31.51 -23.22 15.22
N LEU A 285 -31.71 -21.91 15.06
CA LEU A 285 -30.79 -20.96 14.44
C LEU A 285 -29.46 -20.90 15.20
N SER A 286 -28.36 -20.70 14.47
CA SER A 286 -27.05 -20.51 15.09
C SER A 286 -26.98 -19.14 15.78
N PRO A 287 -26.24 -19.00 16.91
CA PRO A 287 -26.15 -17.72 17.62
C PRO A 287 -25.51 -16.59 16.80
N ALA A 288 -24.83 -16.91 15.68
CA ALA A 288 -24.29 -15.92 14.74
C ALA A 288 -25.32 -15.39 13.75
N ASP A 289 -26.45 -16.07 13.51
CA ASP A 289 -27.41 -15.64 12.48
C ASP A 289 -28.04 -14.28 12.79
N GLY A 290 -28.22 -13.96 14.09
CA GLY A 290 -28.63 -12.61 14.53
C GLY A 290 -27.61 -11.50 14.26
N PHE A 291 -26.36 -11.85 13.92
CA PHE A 291 -25.32 -10.92 13.49
C PHE A 291 -25.01 -11.03 11.99
N ARG A 292 -25.68 -11.92 11.23
CA ARG A 292 -25.51 -12.09 9.78
C ARG A 292 -26.52 -11.29 8.95
N THR A 293 -27.73 -11.08 9.45
CA THR A 293 -28.81 -10.39 8.72
C THR A 293 -29.27 -9.12 9.44
N GLY A 294 -29.37 -7.99 8.71
CA GLY A 294 -29.94 -6.73 9.20
C GLY A 294 -29.25 -5.48 8.63
N GLU A 295 -29.98 -4.38 8.41
CA GLU A 295 -29.39 -3.13 7.93
C GLU A 295 -28.44 -2.52 8.98
N ILE A 296 -27.24 -2.09 8.54
CA ILE A 296 -26.25 -1.44 9.40
C ILE A 296 -26.30 0.06 9.13
N HIS A 297 -26.94 0.81 10.02
CA HIS A 297 -26.92 2.27 9.99
C HIS A 297 -25.75 2.81 10.83
N LEU A 298 -24.53 2.66 10.32
CA LEU A 298 -23.32 3.10 11.02
C LEU A 298 -23.37 4.61 11.33
N VAL A 299 -23.81 5.41 10.36
CA VAL A 299 -23.91 6.87 10.51
C VAL A 299 -24.95 7.25 11.56
N ASP A 300 -26.13 6.62 11.56
CA ASP A 300 -27.17 6.88 12.54
C ASP A 300 -26.73 6.48 13.96
N PHE A 301 -25.99 5.38 14.09
CA PHE A 301 -25.37 5.00 15.36
C PHE A 301 -24.36 6.05 15.82
N LEU A 302 -23.41 6.45 14.96
CA LEU A 302 -22.43 7.48 15.25
C LEU A 302 -23.06 8.83 15.62
N GLN A 303 -24.29 9.11 15.17
CA GLN A 303 -25.07 10.30 15.53
C GLN A 303 -25.85 10.17 16.84
N ARG A 304 -26.06 8.97 17.39
CA ARG A 304 -26.86 8.72 18.62
C ARG A 304 -26.03 8.34 19.85
N THR A 305 -24.90 7.67 19.69
CA THR A 305 -24.05 7.14 20.78
C THR A 305 -23.44 8.23 21.69
N ASN A 306 -22.93 7.89 22.87
CA ASN A 306 -22.17 8.85 23.70
C ASN A 306 -20.80 9.23 23.10
N ASP A 307 -20.15 10.30 23.57
CA ASP A 307 -18.85 10.76 23.07
C ASP A 307 -17.75 9.68 23.20
N SER A 308 -17.74 8.94 24.31
CA SER A 308 -16.78 7.84 24.53
C SER A 308 -16.99 6.68 23.56
N GLY A 309 -18.25 6.31 23.27
CA GLY A 309 -18.57 5.27 22.30
C GLY A 309 -18.26 5.73 20.86
N TYR A 310 -18.47 7.01 20.57
CA TYR A 310 -18.07 7.62 19.30
C TYR A 310 -16.56 7.54 19.08
N GLU A 311 -15.75 7.95 20.05
CA GLU A 311 -14.28 7.89 19.96
C GLU A 311 -13.77 6.44 19.81
N GLN A 312 -14.34 5.49 20.56
CA GLN A 312 -13.97 4.08 20.45
C GLN A 312 -14.31 3.49 19.08
N MET A 313 -15.49 3.81 18.53
CA MET A 313 -15.88 3.36 17.19
C MET A 313 -15.02 4.01 16.11
N LEU A 314 -14.78 5.32 16.19
CA LEU A 314 -13.94 6.03 15.24
C LEU A 314 -12.49 5.52 15.29
N GLY A 315 -11.95 5.29 16.48
CA GLY A 315 -10.64 4.70 16.68
C GLY A 315 -10.52 3.27 16.12
N PHE A 316 -11.61 2.50 16.12
CA PHE A 316 -11.66 1.18 15.50
C PHE A 316 -11.69 1.23 13.97
N LEU A 317 -12.51 2.12 13.39
CA LEU A 317 -12.63 2.31 11.94
C LEU A 317 -11.37 2.91 11.31
N MET A 318 -10.79 3.90 12.00
CA MET A 318 -9.66 4.71 11.52
C MET A 318 -8.30 4.21 12.05
N ARG A 319 -8.25 3.06 12.72
CA ARG A 319 -7.01 2.46 13.18
C ARG A 319 -6.07 2.27 11.99
N ARG A 320 -4.82 2.70 12.13
CA ARG A 320 -3.76 2.47 11.14
C ARG A 320 -2.93 1.26 11.53
N ASN A 321 -2.50 0.49 10.54
CA ASN A 321 -1.54 -0.59 10.73
C ASN A 321 -0.08 -0.10 10.76
N SER A 322 0.88 -1.01 10.85
CA SER A 322 2.32 -0.68 10.83
C SER A 322 2.79 -0.02 9.53
N ASP A 323 2.03 -0.19 8.44
CA ASP A 323 2.28 0.46 7.15
C ASP A 323 1.60 1.84 7.06
N GLU A 324 1.05 2.34 8.18
CA GLU A 324 0.30 3.60 8.30
C GLU A 324 -1.00 3.66 7.47
N LEU A 325 -1.54 2.50 7.08
CA LEU A 325 -2.77 2.39 6.29
C LEU A 325 -3.96 2.05 7.18
N THR A 326 -5.07 2.72 6.95
CA THR A 326 -6.42 2.36 7.43
C THR A 326 -7.01 1.19 6.61
N PRO A 327 -8.13 0.58 7.03
CA PRO A 327 -8.79 -0.45 6.22
C PRO A 327 -9.18 0.03 4.82
N LEU A 328 -9.64 1.29 4.67
CA LEU A 328 -10.02 1.87 3.38
C LEU A 328 -8.81 2.10 2.47
N SER A 329 -7.74 2.71 3.00
CA SER A 329 -6.51 2.92 2.24
C SER A 329 -5.78 1.60 1.93
N LEU A 330 -5.89 0.59 2.81
CA LEU A 330 -5.40 -0.77 2.55
C LEU A 330 -6.19 -1.47 1.44
N ALA A 331 -7.51 -1.32 1.39
CA ALA A 331 -8.34 -1.87 0.32
C ALA A 331 -7.93 -1.28 -1.04
N ALA A 332 -7.70 0.04 -1.07
CA ALA A 332 -7.12 0.74 -2.22
C ALA A 332 -5.70 0.25 -2.56
N ALA A 333 -4.84 0.04 -1.56
CA ALA A 333 -3.48 -0.44 -1.77
C ALA A 333 -3.44 -1.89 -2.31
N ILE A 334 -4.32 -2.78 -1.88
CA ILE A 334 -4.37 -4.17 -2.38
C ILE A 334 -5.05 -4.25 -3.76
N GLY A 335 -5.92 -3.30 -4.08
CA GLY A 335 -6.75 -3.34 -5.28
C GLY A 335 -8.01 -4.18 -5.08
N GLN A 336 -8.53 -4.25 -3.84
CA GLN A 336 -9.69 -5.06 -3.49
C GLN A 336 -10.99 -4.28 -3.72
N GLN A 337 -11.46 -4.26 -4.98
CA GLN A 337 -12.59 -3.42 -5.40
C GLN A 337 -13.87 -3.65 -4.58
N ARG A 338 -14.23 -4.92 -4.36
CA ARG A 338 -15.46 -5.29 -3.63
C ARG A 338 -15.47 -4.74 -2.21
N MET A 339 -14.40 -4.99 -1.45
CA MET A 339 -14.25 -4.45 -0.10
C MET A 339 -14.19 -2.92 -0.10
N PHE A 340 -13.49 -2.31 -1.05
CA PHE A 340 -13.42 -0.86 -1.13
C PHE A 340 -14.80 -0.22 -1.33
N GLN A 341 -15.63 -0.77 -2.24
CA GLN A 341 -17.02 -0.35 -2.43
C GLN A 341 -17.86 -0.55 -1.17
N HIS A 342 -17.70 -1.71 -0.52
CA HIS A 342 -18.41 -2.05 0.72
C HIS A 342 -18.11 -1.06 1.86
N LEU A 343 -16.82 -0.75 2.07
CA LEU A 343 -16.36 0.24 3.05
C LEU A 343 -16.88 1.65 2.74
N LEU A 344 -16.86 2.04 1.47
CA LEU A 344 -17.35 3.34 1.04
C LEU A 344 -18.86 3.46 1.24
N HIS A 345 -19.61 2.39 0.98
CA HIS A 345 -21.05 2.37 1.20
C HIS A 345 -21.42 2.56 2.68
N HIS A 346 -20.75 1.85 3.60
CA HIS A 346 -20.99 2.00 5.04
C HIS A 346 -20.57 3.35 5.62
N SER A 347 -19.55 3.98 5.04
CA SER A 347 -19.09 5.31 5.47
C SER A 347 -19.90 6.44 4.83
N SER A 348 -20.62 6.16 3.74
CA SER A 348 -21.50 7.13 3.08
C SER A 348 -22.85 7.26 3.79
N SER A 349 -23.41 8.47 3.80
CA SER A 349 -24.78 8.73 4.28
C SER A 349 -25.68 9.20 3.15
N VAL A 350 -26.99 8.95 3.27
CA VAL A 350 -27.97 9.45 2.30
C VAL A 350 -28.29 10.90 2.67
N ALA A 351 -28.07 11.82 1.74
CA ALA A 351 -28.39 13.23 1.91
C ALA A 351 -29.90 13.47 1.68
N TRP A 352 -30.39 13.02 0.52
CA TRP A 352 -31.80 13.10 0.14
C TRP A 352 -32.12 12.06 -0.94
N ARG A 353 -33.41 11.76 -1.10
CA ARG A 353 -33.93 10.89 -2.18
C ARG A 353 -35.08 11.61 -2.86
N PHE A 354 -35.04 11.68 -4.18
CA PHE A 354 -36.10 12.27 -5.01
C PHE A 354 -36.38 11.39 -6.22
N GLY A 355 -37.46 10.61 -6.14
CA GLY A 355 -37.80 9.60 -7.15
C GLY A 355 -36.64 8.62 -7.37
N PRO A 356 -36.18 8.42 -8.63
CA PRO A 356 -35.07 7.51 -8.93
C PRO A 356 -33.69 8.10 -8.62
N ILE A 357 -33.59 9.35 -8.14
CA ILE A 357 -32.32 10.01 -7.84
C ILE A 357 -32.09 9.96 -6.33
N THR A 358 -30.90 9.51 -5.95
CA THR A 358 -30.47 9.45 -4.55
C THR A 358 -29.14 10.17 -4.43
N ALA A 359 -29.07 11.15 -3.53
CA ALA A 359 -27.84 11.87 -3.22
C ALA A 359 -27.19 11.27 -1.97
N PHE A 360 -25.88 11.05 -2.06
CA PHE A 360 -25.07 10.51 -0.98
C PHE A 360 -23.99 11.51 -0.59
N HIS A 361 -23.72 11.60 0.70
CA HIS A 361 -22.54 12.26 1.24
C HIS A 361 -21.46 11.21 1.48
N VAL A 362 -20.36 11.33 0.74
CA VAL A 362 -19.17 10.49 0.92
C VAL A 362 -18.11 11.26 1.69
N PRO A 363 -17.60 10.75 2.82
CA PRO A 363 -16.57 11.44 3.59
C PRO A 363 -15.29 11.55 2.77
N LEU A 364 -14.71 12.76 2.73
CA LEU A 364 -13.41 12.98 2.08
C LEU A 364 -12.23 12.57 2.94
N PHE A 365 -12.42 12.53 4.26
CA PHE A 365 -11.40 12.13 5.22
C PHE A 365 -10.91 10.71 4.89
N ASP A 366 -9.59 10.53 4.83
CA ASP A 366 -8.89 9.28 4.46
C ASP A 366 -9.07 8.79 3.01
N LEU A 367 -10.16 9.18 2.33
CA LEU A 367 -10.35 8.97 0.90
C LEU A 367 -9.43 9.89 0.06
N GLU A 368 -9.56 11.21 0.24
CA GLU A 368 -8.79 12.24 -0.46
C GLU A 368 -8.04 13.17 0.50
N GLN A 369 -8.70 13.58 1.58
CA GLN A 369 -8.11 14.46 2.58
C GLN A 369 -7.23 13.62 3.52
N PRO A 370 -5.92 13.89 3.57
CA PRO A 370 -5.05 13.18 4.48
C PRO A 370 -5.27 13.67 5.90
N GLU A 371 -5.12 12.75 6.84
CA GLU A 371 -4.93 13.09 8.24
C GLU A 371 -3.52 13.66 8.43
N SER A 372 -3.44 14.78 9.14
CA SER A 372 -2.16 15.43 9.45
C SER A 372 -1.36 14.57 10.42
N ARG A 373 -0.07 14.38 10.14
CA ARG A 373 0.83 13.73 11.11
C ARG A 373 1.03 14.65 12.33
N PRO A 374 1.11 14.09 13.55
CA PRO A 374 1.44 14.88 14.74
C PRO A 374 2.80 15.56 14.57
N ASP A 375 2.96 16.72 15.23
CA ASP A 375 4.22 17.46 15.24
C ASP A 375 5.38 16.56 15.70
N PRO A 376 6.41 16.33 14.86
CA PRO A 376 7.62 15.69 15.34
C PRO A 376 8.27 16.58 16.39
N ASP A 377 8.56 16.02 17.56
CA ASP A 377 9.27 16.72 18.62
C ASP A 377 10.73 16.96 18.19
N PHE A 378 11.01 18.13 17.63
CA PHE A 378 12.38 18.52 17.24
C PHE A 378 13.24 18.93 18.44
N GLY A 379 12.69 18.88 19.66
CA GLY A 379 13.39 19.21 20.90
C GLY A 379 14.11 20.56 20.83
N ARG A 380 15.46 20.53 20.79
CA ARG A 380 16.29 21.74 20.73
C ARG A 380 16.14 22.54 19.43
N PHE A 381 15.74 21.90 18.34
CA PHE A 381 15.61 22.54 17.02
C PHE A 381 14.21 23.10 16.73
N GLN A 382 13.26 22.99 17.67
CA GLN A 382 11.88 23.47 17.50
C GLN A 382 11.82 24.96 17.12
N ARG A 383 12.63 25.81 17.76
CA ARG A 383 12.67 27.26 17.44
C ARG A 383 13.10 27.56 16.00
N ILE A 384 13.97 26.72 15.43
CA ILE A 384 14.43 26.87 14.05
C ILE A 384 13.32 26.40 13.10
N HIS A 385 12.66 25.29 13.44
CA HIS A 385 11.49 24.81 12.70
C HIS A 385 10.38 25.87 12.66
N ASP A 386 10.06 26.51 13.79
CA ASP A 386 8.99 27.52 13.87
C ASP A 386 9.34 28.80 13.09
N LEU A 387 10.61 29.22 13.12
CA LEU A 387 11.11 30.33 12.31
C LEU A 387 10.98 30.03 10.82
N ILE A 388 11.35 28.83 10.38
CA ILE A 388 11.23 28.38 8.99
C ILE A 388 9.74 28.29 8.60
N ALA A 389 8.89 27.75 9.47
CA ALA A 389 7.45 27.63 9.24
C ALA A 389 6.73 28.98 9.06
N SER A 390 7.26 30.05 9.66
CA SER A 390 6.72 31.40 9.51
C SER A 390 7.08 32.11 8.19
N LEU A 391 7.90 31.51 7.33
CA LEU A 391 8.28 32.12 6.06
C LEU A 391 7.07 32.26 5.12
N PRO A 392 6.91 33.38 4.39
CA PRO A 392 5.85 33.54 3.41
C PRO A 392 6.08 32.67 2.17
N TYR A 393 5.00 32.22 1.52
CA TYR A 393 5.07 31.55 0.22
C TYR A 393 5.79 32.46 -0.80
N PRO A 394 6.75 31.96 -1.60
CA PRO A 394 7.11 30.55 -1.89
C PRO A 394 8.23 29.96 -1.02
N LEU A 395 8.69 30.69 0.00
CA LEU A 395 9.78 30.29 0.92
C LEU A 395 9.29 29.48 2.12
N ALA A 396 7.97 29.46 2.36
CA ALA A 396 7.32 28.63 3.37
C ALA A 396 7.66 27.14 3.16
N PRO A 397 8.03 26.38 4.22
CA PRO A 397 8.21 24.95 4.09
C PRO A 397 6.90 24.32 3.63
N LYS A 398 7.01 23.35 2.71
CA LYS A 398 5.89 22.54 2.22
C LYS A 398 5.07 22.02 3.41
N GLY A 399 3.74 22.01 3.27
CA GLY A 399 2.87 21.38 4.27
C GLY A 399 3.35 19.95 4.53
N ARG A 400 3.33 19.51 5.80
CA ARG A 400 3.79 18.16 6.15
C ARG A 400 3.04 17.11 5.34
N LYS A 401 3.75 16.10 4.83
CA LYS A 401 3.13 14.95 4.17
C LYS A 401 2.25 14.26 5.21
N GLY A 402 0.93 14.38 5.05
CA GLY A 402 -0.04 13.61 5.84
C GLY A 402 0.09 12.13 5.54
N TYR A 403 -0.72 11.31 6.21
CA TYR A 403 -0.79 9.89 5.88
C TYR A 403 -1.29 9.66 4.44
N ARG A 404 -0.89 8.54 3.84
CA ARG A 404 -1.29 8.20 2.46
C ARG A 404 -2.81 8.02 2.42
N THR A 405 -3.47 8.72 1.52
CA THR A 405 -4.92 8.58 1.32
C THR A 405 -5.24 7.42 0.39
N ALA A 406 -6.49 6.97 0.39
CA ALA A 406 -6.93 5.91 -0.50
C ALA A 406 -6.67 6.25 -1.99
N ILE A 407 -6.93 7.50 -2.42
CA ILE A 407 -6.63 7.94 -3.80
C ILE A 407 -5.14 7.86 -4.11
N GLN A 408 -4.28 8.29 -3.18
CA GLN A 408 -2.82 8.17 -3.36
C GLN A 408 -2.38 6.71 -3.45
N CYS A 409 -3.05 5.80 -2.73
CA CYS A 409 -2.79 4.37 -2.81
C CYS A 409 -3.21 3.79 -4.17
N LEU A 410 -4.38 4.18 -4.69
CA LEU A 410 -4.86 3.77 -6.02
C LEU A 410 -3.96 4.25 -7.15
N CYS A 411 -3.41 5.47 -7.03
CA CYS A 411 -2.62 6.08 -8.09
C CYS A 411 -1.12 5.71 -8.01
N SER A 412 -0.70 4.96 -7.00
CA SER A 412 0.70 4.57 -6.80
C SER A 412 1.04 3.26 -7.52
N VAL A 413 2.26 3.20 -8.08
CA VAL A 413 2.85 1.99 -8.69
C VAL A 413 3.73 1.23 -7.69
N GLU A 414 3.98 1.81 -6.51
CA GLU A 414 4.89 1.27 -5.51
C GLU A 414 4.25 0.17 -4.65
N ARG A 415 5.11 -0.63 -4.01
CA ARG A 415 4.72 -1.58 -2.96
C ARG A 415 4.49 -0.81 -1.66
N ILE A 416 3.23 -0.46 -1.40
CA ILE A 416 2.82 0.39 -0.26
C ILE A 416 2.70 -0.39 1.04
N SER A 417 2.27 -1.66 0.97
CA SER A 417 2.05 -2.51 2.15
C SER A 417 2.94 -3.75 2.14
N ASN A 418 3.28 -4.22 3.34
CA ASN A 418 3.99 -5.48 3.56
C ASN A 418 3.17 -6.72 3.18
N THR A 419 1.85 -6.61 3.08
CA THR A 419 0.94 -7.66 2.57
C THR A 419 1.12 -7.94 1.08
N LEU A 420 1.60 -6.95 0.32
CA LEU A 420 1.76 -7.07 -1.11
C LEU A 420 2.94 -7.98 -1.49
N PRO A 421 2.82 -8.75 -2.59
CA PRO A 421 3.89 -9.61 -3.06
C PRO A 421 5.14 -8.82 -3.46
N LYS A 422 6.32 -9.43 -3.30
CA LYS A 422 7.60 -8.83 -3.71
C LYS A 422 7.90 -9.01 -5.21
N HIS A 423 7.23 -9.96 -5.86
CA HIS A 423 7.49 -10.30 -7.26
C HIS A 423 6.91 -9.26 -8.22
N HIS A 424 7.69 -8.83 -9.20
CA HIS A 424 7.31 -7.77 -10.14
C HIS A 424 6.04 -8.07 -10.93
N VAL A 425 5.87 -9.32 -11.40
CA VAL A 425 4.66 -9.74 -12.15
C VAL A 425 3.40 -9.62 -11.30
N ALA A 426 3.44 -10.10 -10.05
CA ALA A 426 2.31 -10.01 -9.14
C ALA A 426 1.98 -8.55 -8.78
N MET A 427 3.00 -7.68 -8.72
CA MET A 427 2.78 -6.24 -8.51
C MET A 427 2.10 -5.58 -9.72
N GLN A 428 2.43 -5.99 -10.95
CA GLN A 428 1.75 -5.49 -12.15
C GLN A 428 0.24 -5.82 -12.14
N GLU A 429 -0.13 -7.01 -11.67
CA GLU A 429 -1.53 -7.39 -11.49
C GLU A 429 -2.24 -6.50 -10.46
N VAL A 430 -1.59 -6.22 -9.32
CA VAL A 430 -2.11 -5.29 -8.30
C VAL A 430 -2.32 -3.89 -8.89
N VAL A 431 -1.35 -3.38 -9.66
CA VAL A 431 -1.47 -2.08 -10.31
C VAL A 431 -2.62 -2.06 -11.32
N ALA A 432 -2.82 -3.14 -12.09
CA ALA A 432 -3.96 -3.26 -12.99
C ALA A 432 -5.30 -3.18 -12.23
N LYS A 433 -5.42 -3.90 -11.11
CA LYS A 433 -6.61 -3.83 -10.23
C LYS A 433 -6.85 -2.42 -9.68
N ARG A 434 -5.79 -1.73 -9.23
CA ARG A 434 -5.89 -0.33 -8.76
C ARG A 434 -6.39 0.62 -9.86
N LEU A 435 -5.87 0.46 -11.08
CA LEU A 435 -6.30 1.27 -12.24
C LEU A 435 -7.74 0.97 -12.65
N GLU A 436 -8.21 -0.28 -12.49
CA GLU A 436 -9.60 -0.64 -12.72
C GLU A 436 -10.53 0.02 -11.69
N MET A 437 -10.12 0.07 -10.41
CA MET A 437 -10.87 0.78 -9.37
C MET A 437 -11.02 2.29 -9.63
N LEU A 438 -10.10 2.92 -10.37
CA LEU A 438 -10.27 4.33 -10.79
C LEU A 438 -11.46 4.55 -11.72
N LYS A 439 -12.03 3.49 -12.31
CA LYS A 439 -13.26 3.56 -13.12
C LYS A 439 -14.53 3.67 -12.28
N MET A 440 -14.46 3.42 -10.97
CA MET A 440 -15.60 3.57 -10.09
C MET A 440 -16.17 4.99 -10.14
N LEU A 441 -17.50 5.09 -10.15
CA LEU A 441 -18.21 6.36 -10.33
C LEU A 441 -17.81 7.38 -9.26
N GLU A 442 -17.69 6.91 -8.01
CA GLU A 442 -17.38 7.73 -6.84
C GLU A 442 -16.01 8.39 -6.98
N ILE A 443 -15.01 7.61 -7.38
CA ILE A 443 -13.64 8.08 -7.58
C ILE A 443 -13.57 9.01 -8.81
N GLN A 444 -14.22 8.65 -9.91
CA GLN A 444 -14.22 9.48 -11.12
C GLN A 444 -14.86 10.84 -10.89
N GLN A 445 -16.01 10.89 -10.22
CA GLN A 445 -16.70 12.14 -9.90
C GLN A 445 -15.85 13.01 -8.97
N LEU A 446 -15.24 12.42 -7.95
CA LEU A 446 -14.35 13.11 -7.02
C LEU A 446 -13.14 13.72 -7.75
N LEU A 447 -12.42 12.93 -8.57
CA LEU A 447 -11.28 13.42 -9.33
C LEU A 447 -11.67 14.48 -10.37
N HIS A 448 -12.85 14.34 -10.98
CA HIS A 448 -13.38 15.32 -11.92
C HIS A 448 -13.71 16.65 -11.23
N LYS A 449 -14.44 16.62 -10.11
CA LYS A 449 -14.78 17.81 -9.32
C LYS A 449 -13.50 18.48 -8.79
N LYS A 450 -12.57 17.72 -8.20
CA LYS A 450 -11.29 18.24 -7.73
C LYS A 450 -10.50 18.94 -8.84
N TRP A 451 -10.42 18.34 -10.03
CA TRP A 451 -9.76 18.97 -11.18
C TRP A 451 -10.47 20.26 -11.65
N LYS A 452 -11.81 20.22 -11.77
CA LYS A 452 -12.60 21.34 -12.28
C LYS A 452 -12.51 22.58 -11.39
N TYR A 453 -12.63 22.40 -10.08
CA TYR A 453 -12.73 23.52 -9.13
C TYR A 453 -11.38 23.99 -8.58
N VAL A 454 -10.41 23.09 -8.39
CA VAL A 454 -9.13 23.42 -7.74
C VAL A 454 -7.94 23.16 -8.67
N GLY A 455 -7.85 21.95 -9.22
CA GLY A 455 -6.67 21.47 -9.93
C GLY A 455 -6.33 22.30 -11.17
N LYS A 456 -7.32 22.59 -12.02
CA LYS A 456 -7.13 23.28 -13.30
C LYS A 456 -6.50 24.67 -13.12
N GLN A 457 -6.99 25.45 -12.16
CA GLN A 457 -6.49 26.81 -11.94
C GLN A 457 -5.05 26.79 -11.39
N ARG A 458 -4.77 25.95 -10.38
CA ARG A 458 -3.42 25.82 -9.81
C ARG A 458 -2.41 25.30 -10.84
N PHE A 459 -2.83 24.33 -11.65
CA PHE A 459 -2.01 23.78 -12.71
C PHE A 459 -1.69 24.81 -13.79
N LEU A 460 -2.69 25.60 -14.23
CA LEU A 460 -2.47 26.68 -15.19
C LEU A 460 -1.57 27.80 -14.65
N TRP A 461 -1.68 28.13 -13.37
CA TRP A 461 -0.73 29.07 -12.73
C TRP A 461 0.69 28.53 -12.73
N ARG A 462 0.90 27.25 -12.39
CA ARG A 462 2.22 26.60 -12.47
C ARG A 462 2.77 26.58 -13.90
N LEU A 463 1.91 26.39 -14.90
CA LEU A 463 2.27 26.47 -16.31
C LEU A 463 2.66 27.90 -16.70
N ALA A 464 1.91 28.90 -16.26
CA ALA A 464 2.20 30.32 -16.53
C ALA A 464 3.53 30.77 -15.92
N THR A 465 3.81 30.42 -14.66
CA THR A 465 5.11 30.73 -14.03
C THR A 465 6.26 30.03 -14.73
N TYR A 466 6.03 28.81 -15.24
CA TYR A 466 7.03 28.10 -16.03
C TYR A 466 7.28 28.75 -17.40
N PHE A 467 6.24 29.27 -18.06
CA PHE A 467 6.43 30.05 -19.29
C PHE A 467 7.22 31.33 -19.05
N VAL A 468 7.01 32.02 -17.91
CA VAL A 468 7.85 33.17 -17.53
C VAL A 468 9.31 32.74 -17.40
N PHE A 469 9.60 31.64 -16.69
CA PHE A 469 10.94 31.09 -16.60
C PHE A 469 11.55 30.77 -17.98
N LEU A 470 10.78 30.12 -18.88
CA LEU A 470 11.24 29.82 -20.23
C LEU A 470 11.53 31.09 -21.04
N ILE A 471 10.70 32.13 -20.93
CA ILE A 471 10.95 33.40 -21.64
C ILE A 471 12.25 34.04 -21.14
N LEU A 472 12.48 34.08 -19.84
CA LEU A 472 13.73 34.61 -19.26
C LEU A 472 14.95 33.78 -19.70
N LEU A 473 14.85 32.46 -19.68
CA LEU A 473 15.91 31.56 -20.13
C LEU A 473 16.21 31.76 -21.63
N ASN A 474 15.19 31.83 -22.48
CA ASN A 474 15.40 32.06 -23.91
C ASN A 474 15.98 33.46 -24.18
N ALA A 475 15.54 34.50 -23.46
CA ALA A 475 16.09 35.84 -23.59
C ALA A 475 17.61 35.87 -23.33
N THR A 476 18.07 35.15 -22.30
CA THR A 476 19.52 35.02 -22.00
C THR A 476 20.28 34.15 -23.00
N THR A 477 19.60 33.21 -23.67
CA THR A 477 20.26 32.31 -24.65
C THR A 477 20.38 32.96 -26.04
N PHE A 478 19.42 33.79 -26.44
CA PHE A 478 19.45 34.47 -27.74
C PHE A 478 20.41 35.67 -27.78
N ALA A 479 20.78 36.21 -26.63
CA ALA A 479 21.64 37.38 -26.57
C ALA A 479 23.12 36.98 -26.75
N PRO A 480 23.84 37.58 -27.71
CA PRO A 480 25.26 37.33 -27.87
C PRO A 480 26.04 37.90 -26.68
N TYR A 481 27.17 37.27 -26.34
CA TYR A 481 28.00 37.68 -25.21
C TYR A 481 28.48 39.14 -25.30
N SER A 482 28.68 39.64 -26.52
CA SER A 482 29.03 41.05 -26.78
C SER A 482 27.97 42.04 -26.28
N MET A 483 26.71 41.62 -26.14
CA MET A 483 25.64 42.48 -25.63
C MET A 483 25.74 42.71 -24.11
N TYR A 484 26.45 41.84 -23.39
CA TYR A 484 26.76 42.02 -21.97
C TYR A 484 27.91 43.01 -21.74
N ALA A 485 28.88 43.05 -22.66
CA ALA A 485 30.08 43.89 -22.54
C ALA A 485 29.93 45.26 -23.23
N ASP A 486 29.42 45.27 -24.47
CA ASP A 486 29.37 46.43 -25.37
C ASP A 486 27.93 46.93 -25.64
N GLY A 487 26.93 46.29 -25.04
CA GLY A 487 25.51 46.64 -25.23
C GLY A 487 25.14 48.00 -24.63
N SER A 488 24.00 48.56 -25.06
CA SER A 488 23.45 49.75 -24.42
C SER A 488 23.19 49.45 -22.94
N ARG A 489 23.37 50.45 -22.07
CA ARG A 489 23.19 50.27 -20.61
C ARG A 489 21.80 49.71 -20.25
N GLY A 490 20.78 49.96 -21.08
CA GLY A 490 19.44 49.39 -20.93
C GLY A 490 19.38 47.91 -21.29
N ASP A 491 20.05 47.49 -22.36
CA ASP A 491 20.04 46.10 -22.85
C ASP A 491 20.83 45.19 -21.91
N ALA A 492 22.02 45.61 -21.48
CA ALA A 492 22.83 44.89 -20.50
C ALA A 492 22.11 44.74 -19.15
N ALA A 493 21.41 45.80 -18.70
CA ALA A 493 20.61 45.75 -17.47
C ALA A 493 19.39 44.83 -17.59
N GLY A 494 18.69 44.85 -18.73
CA GLY A 494 17.55 43.97 -18.99
C GLY A 494 17.96 42.50 -19.05
N LEU A 495 19.10 42.21 -19.66
CA LEU A 495 19.63 40.86 -19.78
C LEU A 495 20.16 40.31 -18.45
N GLY A 496 20.86 41.14 -17.68
CA GLY A 496 21.24 40.83 -16.30
C GLY A 496 20.03 40.56 -15.40
N PHE A 497 18.94 41.32 -15.56
CA PHE A 497 17.69 41.05 -14.86
C PHE A 497 17.07 39.71 -15.29
N ALA A 498 17.10 39.37 -16.57
CA ALA A 498 16.59 38.09 -17.07
C ALA A 498 17.39 36.89 -16.52
N GLU A 499 18.72 36.99 -16.49
CA GLU A 499 19.60 35.95 -15.95
C GLU A 499 19.42 35.78 -14.45
N MET A 500 19.40 36.88 -13.69
CA MET A 500 19.13 36.84 -12.25
C MET A 500 17.72 36.33 -11.94
N GLY A 501 16.72 36.69 -12.76
CA GLY A 501 15.35 36.20 -12.63
C GLY A 501 15.24 34.70 -12.90
N ALA A 502 15.87 34.20 -13.95
CA ALA A 502 15.92 32.77 -14.27
C ALA A 502 16.62 31.97 -13.16
N LEU A 503 17.77 32.46 -12.67
CA LEU A 503 18.50 31.87 -11.54
C LEU A 503 17.68 31.89 -10.25
N ALA A 504 16.97 32.98 -9.95
CA ALA A 504 16.14 33.08 -8.75
C ALA A 504 14.97 32.08 -8.79
N LEU A 505 14.27 31.96 -9.93
CA LEU A 505 13.20 30.99 -10.09
C LEU A 505 13.70 29.54 -10.00
N ALA A 506 14.86 29.25 -10.62
CA ALA A 506 15.51 27.95 -10.50
C ALA A 506 15.94 27.66 -9.05
N ALA A 507 16.48 28.65 -8.33
CA ALA A 507 16.86 28.51 -6.92
C ALA A 507 15.66 28.21 -6.02
N LEU A 508 14.55 28.94 -6.19
CA LEU A 508 13.31 28.70 -5.44
C LEU A 508 12.78 27.29 -5.70
N LYS A 509 12.77 26.85 -6.97
CA LYS A 509 12.33 25.49 -7.33
C LYS A 509 13.28 24.44 -6.75
N PHE A 510 14.59 24.63 -6.89
CA PHE A 510 15.60 23.70 -6.35
C PHE A 510 15.53 23.57 -4.83
N MET A 511 15.35 24.69 -4.12
CA MET A 511 15.20 24.69 -2.66
C MET A 511 13.92 23.95 -2.22
N ASN A 512 12.84 24.08 -2.99
CA ASN A 512 11.62 23.32 -2.74
C ASN A 512 11.80 21.81 -2.98
N GLU A 513 12.59 21.41 -3.96
CA GLU A 513 12.88 20.00 -4.23
C GLU A 513 13.92 19.41 -3.26
N SER A 514 14.96 20.15 -2.89
CA SER A 514 16.01 19.67 -1.98
C SER A 514 15.46 19.29 -0.60
N ASN A 515 14.50 20.07 -0.10
CA ASN A 515 13.78 19.74 1.14
C ASN A 515 13.03 18.39 1.04
N GLN A 516 12.50 18.04 -0.14
CA GLN A 516 11.81 16.77 -0.36
C GLN A 516 12.79 15.59 -0.48
N ILE A 517 13.94 15.81 -1.12
CA ILE A 517 15.04 14.85 -1.25
C ILE A 517 15.61 14.50 0.13
N LEU A 518 15.83 15.49 0.98
CA LEU A 518 16.39 15.30 2.33
C LEU A 518 15.46 14.45 3.22
N LEU A 519 14.15 14.67 3.12
CA LEU A 519 13.15 13.97 3.93
C LEU A 519 12.86 12.55 3.44
N ASN A 520 12.94 12.28 2.13
CA ASN A 520 12.67 10.95 1.58
C ASN A 520 13.47 10.68 0.30
N PHE A 521 14.79 10.50 0.44
CA PHE A 521 15.70 10.23 -0.68
C PHE A 521 15.33 8.95 -1.44
N GLY A 522 14.97 7.89 -0.71
CA GLY A 522 14.57 6.61 -1.30
C GLY A 522 13.32 6.74 -2.16
N GLY A 523 12.26 7.36 -1.62
CA GLY A 523 11.02 7.61 -2.36
C GLY A 523 11.21 8.53 -3.57
N TYR A 524 12.08 9.53 -3.46
CA TYR A 524 12.33 10.50 -4.53
C TYR A 524 12.88 9.86 -5.82
N ILE A 525 13.74 8.84 -5.68
CA ILE A 525 14.31 8.10 -6.81
C ILE A 525 13.32 7.03 -7.31
N THR A 526 12.48 6.47 -6.44
CA THR A 526 11.55 5.39 -6.81
C THR A 526 10.24 5.87 -7.42
N GLU A 527 9.91 7.16 -7.30
CA GLU A 527 8.70 7.74 -7.88
C GLU A 527 8.55 7.38 -9.38
N GLY A 528 7.34 6.97 -9.75
CA GLY A 528 6.97 6.57 -11.11
C GLY A 528 6.39 7.72 -11.93
N GLY A 529 6.37 7.55 -13.26
CA GLY A 529 5.57 8.38 -14.16
C GLY A 529 5.89 9.87 -14.15
N ALA A 530 4.88 10.70 -13.90
CA ALA A 530 4.96 12.16 -13.94
C ALA A 530 5.89 12.74 -12.87
N GLY A 531 5.94 12.12 -11.68
CA GLY A 531 6.83 12.54 -10.58
C GLY A 531 8.29 12.39 -10.97
N ARG A 532 8.65 11.26 -11.61
CA ARG A 532 10.01 11.05 -12.11
C ARG A 532 10.43 12.09 -13.15
N LEU A 533 9.53 12.41 -14.07
CA LEU A 533 9.78 13.42 -15.09
C LEU A 533 9.99 14.81 -14.46
N ASP A 534 9.14 15.20 -13.49
CA ASP A 534 9.29 16.46 -12.74
C ASP A 534 10.64 16.50 -12.00
N ASN A 535 10.96 15.44 -11.26
CA ASN A 535 12.17 15.33 -10.45
C ASN A 535 13.46 15.40 -11.31
N ILE A 536 13.56 14.58 -12.36
CA ILE A 536 14.74 14.53 -13.21
C ILE A 536 14.94 15.87 -13.95
N CYS A 537 13.88 16.37 -14.61
CA CYS A 537 14.01 17.60 -15.39
C CYS A 537 14.32 18.81 -14.51
N THR A 538 13.72 18.93 -13.32
CA THR A 538 13.93 20.10 -12.45
C THR A 538 15.29 20.09 -11.77
N ILE A 539 15.79 18.92 -11.34
CA ILE A 539 17.16 18.80 -10.80
C ILE A 539 18.19 19.11 -11.88
N VAL A 540 18.08 18.47 -13.05
CA VAL A 540 19.08 18.63 -14.11
C VAL A 540 19.10 20.07 -14.63
N THR A 541 17.93 20.69 -14.84
CA THR A 541 17.88 22.10 -15.26
C THR A 541 18.45 23.03 -14.19
N SER A 542 18.12 22.83 -12.91
CA SER A 542 18.62 23.70 -11.84
C SER A 542 20.14 23.59 -11.68
N ILE A 543 20.68 22.37 -11.54
CA ILE A 543 22.12 22.14 -11.36
C ILE A 543 22.91 22.62 -12.58
N SER A 544 22.44 22.31 -13.79
CA SER A 544 23.13 22.70 -15.03
C SER A 544 23.11 24.22 -15.23
N LEU A 545 22.01 24.91 -14.85
CA LEU A 545 21.93 26.37 -14.89
C LEU A 545 22.89 27.02 -13.89
N PHE A 546 22.93 26.54 -12.64
CA PHE A 546 23.89 27.04 -11.65
C PHE A 546 25.34 26.79 -12.08
N ALA A 547 25.64 25.60 -12.58
CA ALA A 547 26.98 25.27 -13.07
C ALA A 547 27.37 26.13 -14.27
N SER A 548 26.43 26.41 -15.19
CA SER A 548 26.63 27.33 -16.30
C SER A 548 26.99 28.74 -15.82
N SER A 549 26.26 29.27 -14.85
CA SER A 549 26.55 30.60 -14.29
C SER A 549 27.89 30.66 -13.56
N VAL A 550 28.26 29.60 -12.83
CA VAL A 550 29.59 29.51 -12.17
C VAL A 550 30.72 29.42 -13.21
N ALA A 551 30.54 28.63 -14.28
CA ALA A 551 31.52 28.52 -15.36
C ALA A 551 31.73 29.87 -16.08
N ARG A 552 30.65 30.64 -16.29
CA ARG A 552 30.72 32.00 -16.82
C ARG A 552 31.49 32.95 -15.91
N LEU A 553 31.29 32.86 -14.60
CA LEU A 553 32.05 33.65 -13.60
C LEU A 553 33.54 33.26 -13.55
N ALA A 554 33.87 32.02 -13.89
CA ALA A 554 35.23 31.51 -13.99
C ALA A 554 35.90 31.75 -15.36
N ASP A 555 35.27 32.53 -16.23
CA ASP A 555 35.74 32.86 -17.59
C ASP A 555 35.91 31.63 -18.53
N GLN A 556 35.20 30.53 -18.23
CA GLN A 556 35.16 29.33 -19.07
C GLN A 556 33.91 29.32 -19.97
N GLN A 557 33.95 30.11 -21.05
CA GLN A 557 32.80 30.31 -21.93
C GLN A 557 32.31 29.03 -22.61
N GLU A 558 33.21 28.21 -23.16
CA GLU A 558 32.83 26.96 -23.85
C GLU A 558 32.09 25.98 -22.93
N ALA A 559 32.56 25.84 -21.69
CA ALA A 559 31.94 24.97 -20.69
C ALA A 559 30.59 25.53 -20.22
N GLY A 560 30.49 26.85 -20.04
CA GLY A 560 29.24 27.54 -19.73
C GLY A 560 28.18 27.33 -20.81
N ASP A 561 28.55 27.49 -22.08
CA ASP A 561 27.64 27.33 -23.20
C ASP A 561 27.16 25.88 -23.34
N ALA A 562 28.05 24.90 -23.17
CA ALA A 562 27.69 23.48 -23.16
C ALA A 562 26.68 23.14 -22.04
N LEU A 563 26.89 23.64 -20.82
CA LEU A 563 25.98 23.44 -19.68
C LEU A 563 24.65 24.19 -19.87
N SER A 564 24.67 25.34 -20.51
CA SER A 564 23.46 26.09 -20.86
C SER A 564 22.62 25.34 -21.90
N ALA A 565 23.26 24.68 -22.89
CA ALA A 565 22.57 23.86 -23.88
C ALA A 565 21.87 22.65 -23.25
N VAL A 566 22.53 21.98 -22.30
CA VAL A 566 21.90 20.90 -21.52
C VAL A 566 20.68 21.41 -20.74
N THR A 567 20.81 22.57 -20.10
CA THR A 567 19.69 23.22 -19.38
C THR A 567 18.50 23.46 -20.31
N LEU A 568 18.75 23.99 -21.50
CA LEU A 568 17.70 24.30 -22.46
C LEU A 568 16.97 23.05 -22.92
N ILE A 569 17.69 21.97 -23.25
CA ILE A 569 17.09 20.70 -23.65
C ILE A 569 16.16 20.17 -22.56
N PHE A 570 16.64 20.05 -21.31
CA PHE A 570 15.82 19.53 -20.22
C PHE A 570 14.66 20.47 -19.84
N ALA A 571 14.80 21.78 -20.03
CA ALA A 571 13.70 22.73 -19.86
C ALA A 571 12.59 22.46 -20.89
N TRP A 572 12.91 22.34 -22.17
CA TRP A 572 11.89 22.00 -23.17
C TRP A 572 11.28 20.60 -22.95
N PHE A 573 12.06 19.60 -22.55
CA PHE A 573 11.53 18.29 -22.18
C PHE A 573 10.56 18.35 -20.99
N TYR A 574 10.75 19.27 -20.06
CA TYR A 574 9.82 19.44 -18.95
C TYR A 574 8.45 19.96 -19.40
N LEU A 575 8.28 20.49 -20.62
CA LEU A 575 6.93 20.78 -21.15
C LEU A 575 6.07 19.51 -21.29
N PHE A 576 6.66 18.33 -21.46
CA PHE A 576 5.91 17.07 -21.48
C PHE A 576 5.21 16.81 -20.14
N PHE A 577 5.75 17.28 -19.02
CA PHE A 577 5.07 17.24 -17.73
C PHE A 577 3.73 18.01 -17.78
N PHE A 578 3.71 19.17 -18.44
CA PHE A 578 2.48 19.95 -18.57
C PHE A 578 1.49 19.36 -19.58
N LEU A 579 1.98 18.66 -20.61
CA LEU A 579 1.12 17.93 -21.54
C LEU A 579 0.37 16.76 -20.87
N LEU A 580 0.88 16.21 -19.76
CA LEU A 580 0.17 15.20 -18.96
C LEU A 580 -1.10 15.75 -18.30
N GLY A 581 -1.23 17.06 -18.09
CA GLY A 581 -2.43 17.64 -17.47
C GLY A 581 -3.67 17.62 -18.36
N PHE A 582 -3.50 17.61 -19.69
CA PHE A 582 -4.59 17.71 -20.65
C PHE A 582 -5.08 16.34 -21.11
N ARG A 583 -6.40 16.18 -21.27
CA ARG A 583 -7.03 14.90 -21.68
C ARG A 583 -6.64 14.45 -23.08
N THR A 584 -6.43 15.39 -24.00
CA THR A 584 -6.11 15.09 -25.40
C THR A 584 -4.67 14.60 -25.58
N THR A 585 -3.71 15.17 -24.84
CA THR A 585 -2.28 14.86 -24.97
C THR A 585 -1.76 13.90 -23.92
N GLY A 586 -2.40 13.83 -22.74
CA GLY A 586 -1.88 13.09 -21.59
C GLY A 586 -1.70 11.58 -21.83
N PRO A 587 -2.73 10.83 -22.28
CA PRO A 587 -2.58 9.40 -22.58
C PRO A 587 -1.48 9.12 -23.60
N PHE A 588 -1.33 10.00 -24.61
CA PHE A 588 -0.27 9.92 -25.61
C PHE A 588 1.13 10.09 -25.00
N VAL A 589 1.32 11.05 -24.10
CA VAL A 589 2.60 11.24 -23.40
C VAL A 589 2.93 10.05 -22.49
N VAL A 590 1.96 9.51 -21.76
CA VAL A 590 2.14 8.30 -20.92
C VAL A 590 2.63 7.12 -21.78
N MET A 591 2.06 6.95 -22.97
CA MET A 591 2.44 5.91 -23.91
C MET A 591 3.87 6.09 -24.43
N ILE A 592 4.25 7.30 -24.84
CA ILE A 592 5.63 7.60 -25.27
C ILE A 592 6.64 7.28 -24.16
N LEU A 593 6.42 7.75 -22.93
CA LEU A 593 7.34 7.54 -21.82
C LEU A 593 7.50 6.05 -21.50
N ARG A 594 6.42 5.26 -21.62
CA ARG A 594 6.47 3.81 -21.42
C ARG A 594 7.25 3.11 -22.53
N MET A 595 7.00 3.44 -23.80
CA MET A 595 7.72 2.87 -24.95
C MET A 595 9.23 3.15 -24.87
N ILE A 596 9.61 4.37 -24.50
CA ILE A 596 11.02 4.74 -24.30
C ILE A 596 11.63 3.88 -23.19
N ALA A 597 10.95 3.73 -22.06
CA ALA A 597 11.49 3.03 -20.90
C ALA A 597 11.62 1.50 -21.10
N SER A 598 10.67 0.84 -21.77
CA SER A 598 10.68 -0.61 -21.95
C SER A 598 11.32 -1.08 -23.25
N ASP A 599 11.01 -0.43 -24.37
CA ASP A 599 11.29 -0.99 -25.69
C ASP A 599 12.58 -0.40 -26.26
N ILE A 600 12.75 0.93 -26.16
CA ILE A 600 13.96 1.60 -26.64
C ILE A 600 15.18 1.19 -25.81
N VAL A 601 15.06 1.01 -24.49
CA VAL A 601 16.19 0.55 -23.65
C VAL A 601 16.65 -0.85 -24.03
N ARG A 602 15.73 -1.79 -24.28
CA ARG A 602 16.07 -3.15 -24.74
C ARG A 602 16.72 -3.13 -26.13
N PHE A 603 16.19 -2.31 -27.03
CA PHE A 603 16.78 -2.10 -28.34
C PHE A 603 18.19 -1.51 -28.26
N LEU A 604 18.38 -0.46 -27.46
CA LEU A 604 19.67 0.21 -27.27
C LEU A 604 20.73 -0.75 -26.74
N LEU A 605 20.35 -1.69 -25.86
CA LEU A 605 21.24 -2.74 -25.37
C LEU A 605 21.75 -3.61 -26.52
N VAL A 606 20.84 -4.16 -27.34
CA VAL A 606 21.20 -4.99 -28.50
C VAL A 606 22.01 -4.18 -29.53
N TYR A 607 21.58 -2.96 -29.83
CA TYR A 607 22.25 -2.06 -30.76
C TYR A 607 23.66 -1.70 -30.29
N SER A 608 23.86 -1.43 -29.01
CA SER A 608 25.17 -1.07 -28.46
C SER A 608 26.20 -2.20 -28.63
N ALA A 609 25.79 -3.47 -28.47
CA ALA A 609 26.67 -4.61 -28.69
C ALA A 609 27.11 -4.73 -30.15
N VAL A 610 26.18 -4.51 -31.09
CA VAL A 610 26.46 -4.48 -32.53
C VAL A 610 27.38 -3.31 -32.89
N LEU A 611 27.08 -2.10 -32.40
CA LEU A 611 27.86 -0.89 -32.64
C LEU A 611 29.31 -1.05 -32.17
N ILE A 612 29.52 -1.56 -30.95
CA ILE A 612 30.86 -1.77 -30.40
C ILE A 612 31.62 -2.83 -31.21
N GLY A 613 30.96 -3.95 -31.54
CA GLY A 613 31.59 -5.05 -32.29
C GLY A 613 32.04 -4.63 -33.69
N PHE A 614 31.17 -3.97 -34.46
CA PHE A 614 31.50 -3.50 -35.81
C PHE A 614 32.50 -2.34 -35.78
N SER A 615 32.41 -1.43 -34.79
CA SER A 615 33.39 -0.36 -34.60
C SER A 615 34.79 -0.93 -34.36
N GLN A 616 34.92 -1.92 -33.47
CA GLN A 616 36.19 -2.58 -33.19
C GLN A 616 36.74 -3.34 -34.41
N ALA A 617 35.88 -4.05 -35.15
CA ALA A 617 36.30 -4.76 -36.36
C ALA A 617 36.85 -3.82 -37.44
N ILE A 618 36.16 -2.70 -37.69
CA ILE A 618 36.59 -1.69 -38.67
C ILE A 618 37.85 -0.96 -38.19
N TYR A 619 37.94 -0.62 -36.89
CA TYR A 619 39.14 -0.03 -36.30
C TYR A 619 40.39 -0.91 -36.49
N VAL A 620 40.27 -2.23 -36.35
CA VAL A 620 41.40 -3.15 -36.55
C VAL A 620 41.82 -3.22 -38.02
N VAL A 621 40.86 -3.29 -38.93
CA VAL A 621 41.13 -3.49 -40.37
C VAL A 621 41.61 -2.21 -41.05
N HIS A 622 40.97 -1.08 -40.76
CA HIS A 622 41.14 0.15 -41.50
C HIS A 622 42.11 1.11 -40.82
N ASP A 623 42.03 1.25 -39.49
CA ASP A 623 42.93 2.15 -38.75
C ASP A 623 44.20 1.45 -38.27
N GLY A 624 44.36 0.13 -38.45
CA GLY A 624 45.61 -0.55 -38.05
C GLY A 624 45.99 -0.38 -36.57
N ARG A 625 45.00 -0.08 -35.72
CA ARG A 625 45.13 0.13 -34.26
C ARG A 625 45.90 1.39 -33.82
N VAL A 626 45.74 2.54 -34.48
CA VAL A 626 46.43 3.82 -34.12
C VAL A 626 46.01 4.46 -32.78
N GLY A 627 45.41 3.71 -31.85
CA GLY A 627 45.07 4.15 -30.51
C GLY A 627 43.57 4.38 -30.28
N PRO A 628 43.17 4.68 -29.03
CA PRO A 628 41.75 4.68 -28.62
C PRO A 628 40.93 5.79 -29.31
N HIS A 629 41.54 6.91 -29.69
CA HIS A 629 40.84 8.01 -30.34
C HIS A 629 40.22 7.62 -31.69
N ALA A 630 40.93 6.80 -32.47
CA ALA A 630 40.40 6.29 -33.74
C ALA A 630 39.21 5.33 -33.53
N LEU A 631 39.24 4.50 -32.48
CA LEU A 631 38.08 3.66 -32.13
C LEU A 631 36.83 4.51 -31.78
N PHE A 632 37.00 5.58 -31.00
CA PHE A 632 35.90 6.50 -30.69
C PHE A 632 35.39 7.23 -31.93
N LEU A 633 36.28 7.63 -32.83
CA LEU A 633 35.91 8.23 -34.11
C LEU A 633 35.05 7.25 -34.95
N ARG A 634 35.46 5.98 -35.07
CA ARG A 634 34.69 4.95 -35.78
C ARG A 634 33.35 4.66 -35.11
N MET A 635 33.32 4.59 -33.79
CA MET A 635 32.08 4.42 -33.05
C MET A 635 31.11 5.59 -33.31
N ARG A 636 31.61 6.84 -33.32
CA ARG A 636 30.81 8.04 -33.65
C ARG A 636 30.29 7.99 -35.08
N THR A 637 31.15 7.69 -36.05
CA THR A 637 30.76 7.63 -37.47
C THR A 637 29.71 6.55 -37.72
N LEU A 638 29.88 5.35 -37.17
CA LEU A 638 28.91 4.26 -37.30
C LEU A 638 27.60 4.55 -36.58
N LEU A 639 27.65 5.28 -35.46
CA LEU A 639 26.44 5.70 -34.75
C LEU A 639 25.62 6.68 -35.60
N VAL A 640 26.27 7.69 -36.19
CA VAL A 640 25.60 8.64 -37.10
C VAL A 640 25.03 7.88 -38.30
N MET A 641 25.85 7.08 -38.99
CA MET A 641 25.44 6.26 -40.12
C MET A 641 24.28 5.31 -39.78
N GLY A 642 24.29 4.76 -38.56
CA GLY A 642 23.29 3.81 -38.04
C GLY A 642 21.93 4.41 -37.68
N PHE A 643 21.81 5.74 -37.53
CA PHE A 643 20.53 6.40 -37.25
C PHE A 643 20.07 7.34 -38.35
N THR A 644 20.98 8.03 -39.04
CA THR A 644 20.61 8.97 -40.11
C THR A 644 20.43 8.29 -41.46
N GLY A 645 21.05 7.10 -41.67
CA GLY A 645 21.10 6.47 -42.99
C GLY A 645 21.99 7.20 -43.99
N GLU A 646 22.66 8.28 -43.56
CA GLU A 646 23.60 9.01 -44.38
C GLU A 646 24.95 8.28 -44.37
N VAL A 647 25.37 7.84 -45.56
CA VAL A 647 26.62 7.09 -45.72
C VAL A 647 27.64 7.95 -46.45
N ASN A 648 28.32 8.81 -45.70
CA ASN A 648 29.45 9.60 -46.22
C ASN A 648 30.73 8.75 -46.19
N TYR A 649 30.88 7.94 -47.25
CA TYR A 649 32.04 7.06 -47.43
C TYR A 649 33.34 7.85 -47.65
N ASP A 650 33.31 8.91 -48.44
CA ASP A 650 34.52 9.65 -48.82
C ASP A 650 35.08 10.51 -47.68
N ASP A 651 34.24 11.18 -46.89
CA ASP A 651 34.73 12.06 -45.81
C ASP A 651 35.25 11.30 -44.59
N ASN A 652 34.66 10.14 -44.28
CA ASN A 652 35.01 9.37 -43.08
C ASN A 652 36.10 8.33 -43.31
N TYR A 653 36.27 7.87 -44.55
CA TYR A 653 37.22 6.80 -44.90
C TYR A 653 38.23 7.23 -45.99
N GLY A 654 38.11 8.45 -46.53
CA GLY A 654 38.86 8.92 -47.70
C GLY A 654 40.08 9.80 -47.41
N SER A 655 40.75 9.63 -46.27
CA SER A 655 42.08 10.22 -46.06
C SER A 655 43.17 9.45 -46.82
N GLY A 656 43.10 9.45 -48.16
CA GLY A 656 44.25 9.15 -49.03
C GLY A 656 44.42 7.72 -49.60
N GLY A 657 43.42 6.83 -49.52
CA GLY A 657 43.52 5.51 -50.17
C GLY A 657 42.16 4.82 -50.39
N ARG A 658 42.05 4.01 -51.46
CA ARG A 658 40.89 3.13 -51.71
C ARG A 658 40.64 2.30 -50.45
N MET A 659 39.42 2.37 -49.89
CA MET A 659 39.02 1.49 -48.79
C MET A 659 39.32 0.03 -49.15
N ASN A 660 39.84 -0.70 -48.16
CA ASN A 660 39.97 -2.14 -48.29
C ASN A 660 38.59 -2.75 -48.58
N ALA A 661 38.50 -3.64 -49.57
CA ALA A 661 37.24 -4.28 -49.96
C ALA A 661 36.55 -4.94 -48.76
N PHE A 662 37.33 -5.47 -47.82
CA PHE A 662 36.82 -6.04 -46.58
C PHE A 662 36.10 -5.01 -45.68
N THR A 663 36.62 -3.78 -45.58
CA THR A 663 35.98 -2.69 -44.83
C THR A 663 34.66 -2.27 -45.48
N GLN A 664 34.60 -2.22 -46.82
CA GLN A 664 33.37 -1.92 -47.56
C GLN A 664 32.29 -2.97 -47.29
N VAL A 665 32.67 -4.26 -47.29
CA VAL A 665 31.76 -5.36 -46.95
C VAL A 665 31.28 -5.25 -45.50
N LEU A 666 32.16 -4.97 -44.53
CA LEU A 666 31.77 -4.80 -43.13
C LEU A 666 30.79 -3.64 -42.92
N VAL A 667 31.02 -2.50 -43.57
CA VAL A 667 30.11 -1.35 -43.51
C VAL A 667 28.77 -1.67 -44.16
N LEU A 668 28.77 -2.35 -45.32
CA LEU A 668 27.54 -2.80 -45.98
C LEU A 668 26.73 -3.76 -45.08
N CYS A 669 27.40 -4.74 -44.47
CA CYS A 669 26.78 -5.67 -43.53
C CYS A 669 26.19 -4.93 -42.32
N TYR A 670 26.91 -3.93 -41.79
CA TYR A 670 26.41 -3.10 -40.69
C TYR A 670 25.13 -2.33 -41.07
N VAL A 671 25.13 -1.67 -42.24
CA VAL A 671 23.95 -0.91 -42.71
C VAL A 671 22.74 -1.84 -42.90
N ILE A 672 22.92 -3.01 -43.52
CA ILE A 672 21.84 -3.99 -43.68
C ILE A 672 21.32 -4.43 -42.31
N LEU A 673 22.22 -4.80 -41.39
CA LEU A 673 21.85 -5.28 -40.07
C LEU A 673 21.10 -4.21 -39.26
N VAL A 674 21.62 -2.99 -39.21
CA VAL A 674 21.02 -1.93 -38.38
C VAL A 674 19.76 -1.36 -39.03
N MET A 675 19.83 -0.91 -40.28
CA MET A 675 18.72 -0.21 -40.93
C MET A 675 17.59 -1.13 -41.35
N ILE A 676 17.92 -2.31 -41.87
CA ILE A 676 16.88 -3.20 -42.41
C ILE A 676 16.38 -4.16 -41.34
N ILE A 677 17.25 -4.69 -40.47
CA ILE A 677 16.82 -5.70 -39.50
C ILE A 677 16.45 -5.03 -38.17
N LEU A 678 17.36 -4.31 -37.54
CA LEU A 678 17.16 -3.81 -36.18
C LEU A 678 16.10 -2.69 -36.09
N VAL A 679 16.11 -1.71 -37.01
CA VAL A 679 15.09 -0.65 -37.02
C VAL A 679 13.69 -1.20 -37.31
N ASN A 680 13.55 -2.13 -38.27
CA ASN A 680 12.25 -2.76 -38.55
C ASN A 680 11.75 -3.60 -37.36
N LEU A 681 12.65 -4.29 -36.65
CA LEU A 681 12.30 -4.99 -35.41
C LEU A 681 11.84 -4.01 -34.32
N LEU A 682 12.51 -2.86 -34.18
CA LEU A 682 12.10 -1.82 -33.24
C LEU A 682 10.72 -1.26 -33.56
N ILE A 683 10.44 -0.96 -34.84
CA ILE A 683 9.12 -0.49 -35.28
C ILE A 683 8.05 -1.54 -34.99
N ALA A 684 8.33 -2.83 -35.22
CA ALA A 684 7.40 -3.91 -34.93
C ALA A 684 7.10 -4.05 -33.42
N MET A 685 8.13 -3.97 -32.58
CA MET A 685 7.97 -4.01 -31.11
C MET A 685 7.15 -2.81 -30.62
N MET A 686 7.47 -1.60 -31.07
CA MET A 686 6.72 -0.38 -30.72
C MET A 686 5.28 -0.41 -31.24
N GLY A 687 5.04 -1.02 -32.41
CA GLY A 687 3.70 -1.19 -32.97
C GLY A 687 2.82 -2.08 -32.10
N ASN A 688 3.34 -3.22 -31.62
CA ASN A 688 2.59 -4.10 -30.72
C ASN A 688 2.33 -3.44 -29.36
N THR A 689 3.35 -2.81 -28.77
CA THR A 689 3.19 -2.12 -27.49
C THR A 689 2.28 -0.90 -27.59
N TYR A 690 2.22 -0.20 -28.74
CA TYR A 690 1.25 0.88 -28.96
C TYR A 690 -0.19 0.40 -28.75
N SER A 691 -0.58 -0.69 -29.41
CA SER A 691 -1.95 -1.20 -29.33
C SER A 691 -2.33 -1.67 -27.92
N GLU A 692 -1.41 -2.35 -27.22
CA GLU A 692 -1.62 -2.80 -25.84
C GLU A 692 -1.68 -1.63 -24.85
N VAL A 693 -0.74 -0.69 -24.96
CA VAL A 693 -0.62 0.44 -24.04
C VAL A 693 -1.77 1.43 -24.22
N LEU A 694 -2.28 1.59 -25.44
CA LEU A 694 -3.37 2.53 -25.73
C LEU A 694 -4.62 2.25 -24.88
N GLN A 695 -5.00 0.97 -24.72
CA GLN A 695 -6.19 0.58 -23.93
C GLN A 695 -6.04 0.92 -22.43
N GLU A 696 -4.82 0.80 -21.88
CA GLU A 696 -4.53 1.11 -20.47
C GLU A 696 -4.19 2.60 -20.23
N SER A 697 -3.84 3.32 -21.29
CA SER A 697 -3.24 4.66 -21.20
C SER A 697 -4.16 5.70 -20.56
N GLU A 698 -5.48 5.60 -20.76
CA GLU A 698 -6.43 6.53 -20.16
C GLU A 698 -6.47 6.41 -18.64
N GLN A 699 -6.53 5.19 -18.10
CA GLN A 699 -6.58 5.00 -16.64
C GLN A 699 -5.27 5.40 -15.98
N ARG A 700 -4.14 5.09 -16.63
CA ARG A 700 -2.83 5.55 -16.17
C ARG A 700 -2.74 7.07 -16.21
N TRP A 701 -3.24 7.70 -17.27
CA TRP A 701 -3.28 9.15 -17.33
C TRP A 701 -4.13 9.76 -16.20
N VAL A 702 -5.28 9.16 -15.87
CA VAL A 702 -6.10 9.60 -14.72
C VAL A 702 -5.31 9.50 -13.41
N ALA A 703 -4.60 8.39 -13.20
CA ALA A 703 -3.72 8.19 -12.03
C ALA A 703 -2.59 9.23 -11.98
N GLU A 704 -1.88 9.45 -13.10
CA GLU A 704 -0.81 10.45 -13.19
C GLU A 704 -1.33 11.86 -12.94
N ARG A 705 -2.51 12.19 -13.47
CA ARG A 705 -3.15 13.49 -13.21
C ARG A 705 -3.49 13.66 -11.73
N ALA A 706 -3.97 12.61 -11.06
CA ALA A 706 -4.20 12.63 -9.62
C ALA A 706 -2.90 12.78 -8.81
N ASN A 707 -1.81 12.12 -9.24
CA ASN A 707 -0.48 12.29 -8.64
C ASN A 707 0.05 13.72 -8.82
N ILE A 708 -0.15 14.34 -9.99
CA ILE A 708 0.18 15.76 -10.22
C ILE A 708 -0.64 16.67 -9.29
N MET A 709 -1.94 16.40 -9.11
CA MET A 709 -2.75 17.17 -8.18
C MET A 709 -2.26 17.02 -6.73
N ALA A 710 -1.94 15.80 -6.31
CA ALA A 710 -1.38 15.54 -4.98
C ALA A 710 -0.03 16.24 -4.77
N SER A 711 0.83 16.29 -5.80
CA SER A 711 2.11 17.00 -5.71
C SER A 711 1.94 18.51 -5.61
N ILE A 712 0.95 19.10 -6.30
CA ILE A 712 0.57 20.51 -6.16
C ILE A 712 0.03 20.78 -4.76
N ASP A 713 -0.84 19.93 -4.24
CA ASP A 713 -1.41 20.11 -2.89
C ASP A 713 -0.32 20.05 -1.83
N ASN A 714 0.65 19.15 -1.96
CA ASN A 714 1.81 19.06 -1.05
C ASN A 714 2.71 20.31 -1.08
N GLN A 715 2.66 21.12 -2.14
CA GLN A 715 3.41 22.38 -2.24
C GLN A 715 2.67 23.56 -1.59
N CYS A 716 1.39 23.40 -1.24
CA CYS A 716 0.58 24.43 -0.60
C CYS A 716 0.42 24.19 0.91
N PRO A 717 0.26 25.24 1.72
CA PRO A 717 -0.10 25.11 3.13
C PRO A 717 -1.41 24.32 3.32
N ALA A 718 -1.51 23.56 4.42
CA ALA A 718 -2.66 22.70 4.70
C ALA A 718 -3.99 23.48 4.75
N GLU A 719 -3.98 24.67 5.36
CA GLU A 719 -5.16 25.55 5.45
C GLU A 719 -5.70 25.94 4.07
N TRP A 720 -4.82 26.25 3.12
CA TRP A 720 -5.21 26.63 1.77
C TRP A 720 -5.80 25.46 1.02
N ASN A 721 -5.29 24.24 1.26
CA ASN A 721 -5.87 23.02 0.72
C ASN A 721 -7.25 22.74 1.33
N GLN A 722 -7.43 22.95 2.63
CA GLN A 722 -8.73 22.81 3.28
C GLN A 722 -9.76 23.81 2.74
N ARG A 723 -9.37 25.09 2.57
CA ARG A 723 -10.22 26.10 1.94
C ARG A 723 -10.57 25.75 0.49
N ALA A 724 -9.60 25.23 -0.27
CA ALA A 724 -9.84 24.82 -1.66
C ALA A 724 -10.79 23.63 -1.77
N ARG A 725 -10.75 22.68 -0.82
CA ARG A 725 -11.69 21.54 -0.79
C ARG A 725 -13.15 21.96 -0.61
N LYS A 726 -13.41 23.05 0.14
CA LYS A 726 -14.76 23.62 0.30
C LYS A 726 -15.40 24.09 -1.02
N LEU A 727 -14.64 24.23 -2.11
CA LEU A 727 -15.18 24.59 -3.43
C LEU A 727 -15.92 23.43 -4.12
N PHE A 728 -15.68 22.19 -3.71
CA PHE A 728 -16.32 21.02 -4.30
C PHE A 728 -16.91 20.04 -3.27
N ALA A 729 -16.74 20.33 -1.98
CA ALA A 729 -17.17 19.52 -0.86
C ALA A 729 -17.97 20.37 0.14
N ILE A 730 -18.88 19.72 0.84
CA ILE A 730 -19.77 20.34 1.82
C ILE A 730 -19.16 20.14 3.21
N PRO A 731 -18.94 21.21 3.98
CA PRO A 731 -18.57 21.09 5.39
C PRO A 731 -19.81 20.72 6.21
N LEU A 732 -19.73 19.59 6.90
CA LEU A 732 -20.70 19.17 7.91
C LEU A 732 -19.99 19.16 9.27
N GLN A 733 -20.64 19.74 10.28
CA GLN A 733 -20.11 19.71 11.63
C GLN A 733 -20.26 18.32 12.22
N ASN A 734 -19.17 17.81 12.76
CA ASN A 734 -19.19 16.64 13.61
C ASN A 734 -19.68 17.01 15.01
N ARG A 735 -19.97 15.99 15.83
CA ARG A 735 -20.36 16.14 17.24
C ARG A 735 -19.36 16.92 18.09
N SER A 736 -18.07 16.81 17.79
CA SER A 736 -16.99 17.58 18.41
C SER A 736 -16.96 19.06 18.00
N GLY A 737 -17.85 19.50 17.10
CA GLY A 737 -17.83 20.83 16.48
C GLY A 737 -16.79 20.97 15.36
N GLU A 738 -16.03 19.91 15.06
CA GLU A 738 -15.05 19.91 13.97
C GLU A 738 -15.73 19.82 12.60
N GLU A 739 -15.28 20.64 11.65
CA GLU A 739 -15.80 20.61 10.28
C GLU A 739 -15.17 19.44 9.50
N MET A 740 -16.00 18.44 9.16
CA MET A 740 -15.65 17.36 8.26
C MET A 740 -16.18 17.64 6.86
N LEU A 741 -15.39 17.33 5.83
CA LEU A 741 -15.76 17.58 4.44
C LEU A 741 -16.36 16.33 3.79
N TYR A 742 -17.50 16.51 3.13
CA TYR A 742 -18.21 15.46 2.42
C TYR A 742 -18.38 15.82 0.95
N LEU A 743 -18.24 14.83 0.08
CA LEU A 743 -18.60 14.94 -1.32
C LEU A 743 -20.06 14.55 -1.50
N GLU A 744 -20.89 15.47 -1.98
CA GLU A 744 -22.23 15.13 -2.45
C GLU A 744 -22.15 14.50 -3.84
N MET A 745 -22.73 13.31 -3.99
CA MET A 745 -22.81 12.58 -5.24
C MET A 745 -24.24 12.16 -5.52
N GLU A 746 -24.70 12.44 -6.73
CA GLU A 746 -26.02 12.04 -7.20
C GLU A 746 -25.91 10.75 -8.00
N MET A 747 -26.67 9.73 -7.59
CA MET A 747 -26.79 8.47 -8.30
C MET A 747 -28.23 8.22 -8.72
N LYS A 748 -28.41 7.85 -9.98
CA LYS A 748 -29.68 7.41 -10.53
C LYS A 748 -29.84 5.92 -10.27
N LYS A 749 -30.74 5.56 -9.36
CA LYS A 749 -31.07 4.19 -8.97
C LYS A 749 -32.48 3.83 -9.42
N LEU A 750 -32.64 3.64 -10.74
CA LEU A 750 -33.94 3.37 -11.33
C LEU A 750 -34.52 2.03 -10.85
N ASP A 751 -33.67 1.01 -10.73
CA ASP A 751 -34.13 -0.34 -10.38
C ASP A 751 -34.65 -0.41 -8.95
N GLU A 752 -33.93 0.15 -7.97
CA GLU A 752 -34.39 0.22 -6.57
C GLU A 752 -35.70 0.99 -6.44
N TRP A 753 -35.88 2.07 -7.21
CA TRP A 753 -37.10 2.86 -7.20
C TRP A 753 -38.30 2.07 -7.77
N MET A 754 -38.12 1.36 -8.89
CA MET A 754 -39.18 0.56 -9.50
C MET A 754 -39.63 -0.62 -8.62
N HIS A 755 -38.74 -1.19 -7.80
CA HIS A 755 -39.07 -2.31 -6.91
C HIS A 755 -39.73 -1.86 -5.59
N ASN A 756 -39.57 -0.60 -5.17
CA ASN A 756 -40.23 -0.07 -3.97
C ASN A 756 -41.69 0.32 -4.20
N ASP A 757 -42.13 0.44 -5.46
CA ASP A 757 -43.51 0.76 -5.85
C ASP A 757 -44.42 -0.48 -6.05
N THR A 758 -43.89 -1.70 -5.85
CA THR A 758 -44.65 -2.98 -5.84
C THR A 758 -44.73 -3.57 -4.44
#